data_AF-A0A9W5WUU8-F1
#
_entry.id   AF-A0A9W5WUU8-F1
#
_cell.length_a   1.000
_cell.length_b   1.000
_cell.length_c   1.000
_cell.angle_alpha   90.00
_cell.angle_beta   90.00
_cell.angle_gamma   90.00
#
_symmetry.space_group_name_H-M   'P 1'
#
loop_
_entity.id
_entity.type
_entity.pdbx_description
1 polymer ?
#
loop_
_entity_poly.entity_id
_entity_poly.type
_entity_poly.pdbx_seq_one_letter_code
_entity_poly.pdbx_strand_id
1 'polypeptide(L)'
;MTKSPLPTEDFKGFAEHQKQLLFEETESFFKQHNLHLKKYVLPVPLPSWAESLDQVLDTGVEHEPYTTIYRHRHFLKARVLRNWSYIETIWNVSGNPRNKNIPFDLRPLTREIINQLDATNTDIADPEFSGLMVTLNTQPFTSPPPSDASKGTDAQKSDDVNSDGQAPINTNAGEPSKESATQDDKADSAAPVNSNATQCKSKIIAGAIVECLMTNERCIRCIWVHPHLSKHSSRVLLQAFLPRLMLEIFNVPSVMTEEGPSPYHKFAYAMHNDLDMFPRQCWLLLASVKKMSLPRHYEPSTFDEHPVDLEYGECHTDEAGPVLLPKFTGIVDEGILTSVGTEESVRGVACTCYTEKMKKSVDAQAWLDRLIGCTEAYMCILLPKRSEREALGLLQRDGWRDLIVEDVDRALLEELLELLPMDSRNRFPHLYDPSVATVNVRCNANLNSDLEEWCKLRCEDLIDITSDTELDAYVRVVLLGVHGWDPQVLYAIKVHFSSLLPEDRRSELKICIVPATRPLNFFNVSIDADWYFFVANEQEVALERSIQERELVGGIYSSTPITSLMASVTKTVHDSSRAAILYASALAILSRMEHSGILDSSINTQITKIFQEISMLDGGPYVQYDSERSAMPLILFMSLEEALKISPYVFIYDPSRTDILAELRIQCELLVDEFTSEFCNLNPKLQPHVLRKINGRIKRIERSQLVWLRRTCTMPCLDMMYILIAISVGWLNKENESTVDTAPAIASDFIYNILSDRISQESFYDRVIMTKLVQKTSQMLLKTYDMISSSKIKSRMFGAHKVLFTTLHPKHTVVHIDELRFVGFVISSLHSHGVAAEGLCRVLLFIQNVDSEGILAYGYSPEVTGNFPDIWALVFRSLAHDDTTYIFDALRPTCMDIQSLDVDTAKNKITERLRIALEAKQASYFDDSEDQTEEEVSFAGSDAESVESE
;
A
#
# COMPACT_ATOMS: atom_id res chain seq x y z
N MET A 1 -27.24 -18.75 45.51
CA MET A 1 -26.43 -18.87 44.27
C MET A 1 -26.59 -20.28 43.76
N THR A 2 -27.47 -20.48 42.78
CA THR A 2 -27.57 -21.71 42.00
C THR A 2 -26.22 -21.94 41.31
N LYS A 3 -25.61 -23.11 41.50
CA LYS A 3 -24.37 -23.46 40.78
C LYS A 3 -24.69 -23.48 39.28
N SER A 4 -23.97 -22.69 38.48
CA SER A 4 -24.06 -22.78 37.01
C SER A 4 -23.71 -24.22 36.61
N PRO A 5 -24.48 -24.85 35.70
CA PRO A 5 -24.10 -26.16 35.17
C PRO A 5 -22.75 -26.06 34.45
N LEU A 6 -21.93 -27.10 34.60
CA LEU A 6 -20.66 -27.19 33.92
C LEU A 6 -20.91 -27.47 32.43
N PRO A 7 -20.18 -26.83 31.50
CA PRO A 7 -20.36 -27.04 30.06
C PRO A 7 -20.10 -28.50 29.64
N THR A 8 -19.27 -29.22 30.38
CA THR A 8 -18.96 -30.65 30.18
C THR A 8 -20.05 -31.61 30.65
N GLU A 9 -20.94 -31.16 31.55
CA GLU A 9 -22.01 -31.99 32.13
C GLU A 9 -23.37 -31.72 31.49
N ASP A 10 -23.72 -30.45 31.29
CA ASP A 10 -24.96 -30.01 30.65
C ASP A 10 -24.72 -28.72 29.86
N PHE A 11 -24.25 -28.88 28.61
CA PHE A 11 -23.98 -27.76 27.72
C PHE A 11 -25.24 -26.94 27.41
N LYS A 12 -26.42 -27.57 27.34
CA LYS A 12 -27.67 -26.88 27.00
C LYS A 12 -28.10 -25.96 28.15
N GLY A 13 -28.13 -26.48 29.38
CA GLY A 13 -28.41 -25.68 30.57
C GLY A 13 -27.37 -24.56 30.77
N PHE A 14 -26.09 -24.84 30.48
CA PHE A 14 -25.01 -23.84 30.50
C PHE A 14 -25.26 -22.73 29.48
N ALA A 15 -25.55 -23.08 28.23
CA ALA A 15 -25.80 -22.12 27.16
C ALA A 15 -27.01 -21.24 27.46
N GLU A 16 -28.13 -21.82 27.91
CA GLU A 16 -29.33 -21.06 28.30
C GLU A 16 -29.03 -20.09 29.45
N HIS A 17 -28.28 -20.54 30.46
CA HIS A 17 -27.88 -19.70 31.60
C HIS A 17 -27.00 -18.52 31.17
N GLN A 18 -25.96 -18.77 30.36
CA GLN A 18 -25.04 -17.71 29.92
C GLN A 18 -25.70 -16.71 28.97
N LYS A 19 -26.61 -17.15 28.09
CA LYS A 19 -27.42 -16.27 27.24
C LYS A 19 -28.32 -15.35 28.09
N GLN A 20 -28.94 -15.90 29.13
CA GLN A 20 -29.78 -15.11 30.03
C GLN A 20 -28.98 -14.04 30.79
N LEU A 21 -27.80 -14.39 31.30
CA LEU A 21 -26.91 -13.41 31.95
C LEU A 21 -26.49 -12.29 31.00
N LEU A 22 -26.10 -12.63 29.77
CA LEU A 22 -25.76 -11.62 28.76
C LEU A 22 -26.96 -10.69 28.47
N PHE A 23 -28.15 -11.27 28.34
CA PHE A 23 -29.37 -10.51 28.11
C PHE A 23 -29.62 -9.51 29.25
N GLU A 24 -29.58 -9.96 30.50
CA GLU A 24 -29.84 -9.14 31.69
C GLU A 24 -28.80 -8.01 31.85
N GLU A 25 -27.52 -8.31 31.67
CA GLU A 25 -26.43 -7.33 31.78
C GLU A 25 -26.53 -6.27 30.67
N THR A 26 -26.81 -6.68 29.43
CA THR A 26 -26.97 -5.73 28.31
C THR A 26 -28.23 -4.89 28.42
N GLU A 27 -29.36 -5.45 28.88
CA GLU A 27 -30.58 -4.67 29.16
C GLU A 27 -30.36 -3.64 30.28
N SER A 28 -29.66 -4.03 31.34
CA SER A 28 -29.27 -3.12 32.42
C SER A 28 -28.42 -1.98 31.90
N PHE A 29 -27.37 -2.30 31.12
CA PHE A 29 -26.50 -1.32 30.49
C PHE A 29 -27.29 -0.35 29.58
N PHE A 30 -28.14 -0.85 28.68
CA PHE A 30 -28.92 0.00 27.79
C PHE A 30 -29.87 0.92 28.57
N LYS A 31 -30.58 0.38 29.56
CA LYS A 31 -31.50 1.15 30.38
C LYS A 31 -30.81 2.29 31.14
N GLN A 32 -29.63 2.01 31.71
CA GLN A 32 -28.81 3.00 32.39
C GLN A 32 -28.36 4.15 31.47
N HIS A 33 -28.16 3.87 30.18
CA HIS A 33 -27.73 4.86 29.18
C HIS A 33 -28.90 5.45 28.36
N ASN A 34 -30.14 5.31 28.84
CA ASN A 34 -31.35 5.79 28.16
C ASN A 34 -31.58 5.17 26.76
N LEU A 35 -31.13 3.93 26.57
CA LEU A 35 -31.27 3.14 25.35
C LEU A 35 -32.25 1.98 25.57
N HIS A 36 -32.78 1.47 24.47
CA HIS A 36 -33.46 0.18 24.40
C HIS A 36 -33.25 -0.42 23.01
N LEU A 37 -33.21 -1.75 22.95
CA LEU A 37 -33.02 -2.49 21.70
C LEU A 37 -34.39 -2.78 21.07
N LYS A 38 -34.53 -2.50 19.78
CA LYS A 38 -35.65 -2.95 18.94
C LYS A 38 -35.13 -3.95 17.92
N LYS A 39 -35.92 -4.99 17.66
CA LYS A 39 -35.63 -6.01 16.66
C LYS A 39 -36.80 -6.21 15.72
N TYR A 40 -36.50 -6.41 14.44
CA TYR A 40 -37.46 -6.62 13.38
C TYR A 40 -37.01 -7.81 12.54
N VAL A 41 -37.80 -8.88 12.52
CA VAL A 41 -37.57 -10.02 11.63
C VAL A 41 -38.14 -9.65 10.25
N LEU A 42 -37.33 -9.84 9.22
CA LEU A 42 -37.63 -9.49 7.83
C LEU A 42 -37.87 -10.78 7.01
N PRO A 43 -38.83 -10.78 6.07
CA PRO A 43 -39.74 -9.67 5.76
C PRO A 43 -40.84 -9.55 6.84
N VAL A 44 -41.40 -8.35 7.03
CA VAL A 44 -42.49 -8.18 8.01
C VAL A 44 -43.83 -8.62 7.41
N PRO A 45 -44.57 -9.53 8.08
CA PRO A 45 -45.82 -10.09 7.55
C PRO A 45 -46.94 -9.04 7.47
N LEU A 46 -47.41 -8.74 6.25
CA LEU A 46 -48.43 -7.71 5.97
C LEU A 46 -49.62 -7.77 6.94
N PRO A 47 -50.20 -6.62 7.35
CA PRO A 47 -51.45 -6.62 8.09
C PRO A 47 -52.53 -7.38 7.33
N SER A 48 -53.41 -8.08 8.03
CA SER A 48 -54.45 -8.92 7.41
C SER A 48 -55.41 -8.18 6.46
N TRP A 49 -55.41 -6.85 6.49
CA TRP A 49 -56.23 -5.98 5.65
C TRP A 49 -55.50 -5.43 4.42
N ALA A 50 -54.17 -5.57 4.32
CA ALA A 50 -53.36 -5.00 3.25
C ALA A 50 -52.83 -6.11 2.33
N GLU A 51 -53.01 -5.92 1.03
CA GLU A 51 -52.51 -6.84 -0.01
C GLU A 51 -51.09 -6.46 -0.48
N SER A 52 -50.67 -5.21 -0.23
CA SER A 52 -49.33 -4.72 -0.55
C SER A 52 -48.81 -3.72 0.48
N LEU A 53 -47.49 -3.53 0.52
CA LEU A 53 -46.84 -2.55 1.39
C LEU A 53 -47.29 -1.11 1.07
N ASP A 54 -47.54 -0.81 -0.20
CA ASP A 54 -47.98 0.53 -0.65
C ASP A 54 -49.33 0.89 -0.04
N GLN A 55 -50.27 -0.07 0.04
CA GLN A 55 -51.56 0.15 0.70
C GLN A 55 -51.42 0.48 2.19
N VAL A 56 -50.36 0.00 2.86
CA VAL A 56 -50.07 0.33 4.27
C VAL A 56 -49.52 1.75 4.38
N LEU A 57 -48.63 2.14 3.47
CA LEU A 57 -47.97 3.45 3.47
C LEU A 57 -48.92 4.59 3.04
N ASP A 58 -49.87 4.32 2.14
CA ASP A 58 -50.84 5.29 1.61
C ASP A 58 -51.91 5.73 2.63
N THR A 59 -52.03 5.03 3.76
CA THR A 59 -52.95 5.43 4.85
C THR A 59 -52.55 6.74 5.53
N GLY A 60 -51.31 7.20 5.36
CA GLY A 60 -50.78 8.40 6.02
C GLY A 60 -50.60 8.28 7.54
N VAL A 61 -50.80 7.10 8.12
CA VAL A 61 -50.67 6.81 9.56
C VAL A 61 -49.38 6.03 9.83
N GLU A 62 -48.71 6.30 10.95
CA GLU A 62 -47.53 5.52 11.36
C GLU A 62 -47.90 4.09 11.74
N HIS A 63 -47.64 3.14 10.83
CA HIS A 63 -47.71 1.70 11.09
C HIS A 63 -46.30 1.17 11.40
N GLU A 64 -45.95 0.99 12.68
CA GLU A 64 -44.76 0.18 13.05
C GLU A 64 -45.08 -1.31 12.82
N PRO A 65 -44.16 -2.11 12.25
CA PRO A 65 -42.77 -1.78 11.92
C PRO A 65 -42.52 -1.25 10.48
N TYR A 66 -43.52 -1.26 9.58
CA TYR A 66 -43.38 -0.90 8.16
C TYR A 66 -42.80 0.49 7.91
N THR A 67 -43.36 1.49 8.58
CA THR A 67 -42.89 2.87 8.46
C THR A 67 -41.45 3.04 8.95
N THR A 68 -41.03 2.21 9.92
CA THR A 68 -39.63 2.17 10.38
C THR A 68 -38.74 1.56 9.30
N ILE A 69 -39.05 0.37 8.79
CA ILE A 69 -38.25 -0.31 7.76
C ILE A 69 -38.12 0.55 6.49
N TYR A 70 -39.22 1.14 6.03
CA TYR A 70 -39.22 2.02 4.86
C TYR A 70 -38.36 3.28 5.08
N ARG A 71 -38.43 3.91 6.27
CA ARG A 71 -37.51 5.01 6.63
C ARG A 71 -36.06 4.55 6.67
N HIS A 72 -35.80 3.31 7.08
CA HIS A 72 -34.45 2.77 7.09
C HIS A 72 -33.89 2.57 5.69
N ARG A 73 -34.67 2.05 4.74
CA ARG A 73 -34.30 1.97 3.33
C ARG A 73 -33.78 3.31 2.78
N HIS A 74 -34.43 4.43 3.13
CA HIS A 74 -34.01 5.77 2.67
C HIS A 74 -32.73 6.30 3.31
N PHE A 75 -32.43 5.93 4.57
CA PHE A 75 -31.32 6.53 5.33
C PHE A 75 -30.16 5.58 5.59
N LEU A 76 -30.26 4.28 5.27
CA LEU A 76 -29.27 3.28 5.62
C LEU A 76 -27.91 3.57 4.97
N LYS A 77 -27.82 3.67 3.63
CA LYS A 77 -26.59 4.07 2.92
C LYS A 77 -25.96 5.33 3.51
N ALA A 78 -26.76 6.37 3.79
CA ALA A 78 -26.25 7.61 4.38
C ALA A 78 -25.71 7.41 5.81
N ARG A 79 -26.31 6.52 6.61
CA ARG A 79 -25.82 6.17 7.95
C ARG A 79 -24.51 5.41 7.88
N VAL A 80 -24.40 4.42 6.99
CA VAL A 80 -23.18 3.63 6.82
C VAL A 80 -22.02 4.50 6.29
N LEU A 81 -22.26 5.34 5.28
CA LEU A 81 -21.22 6.26 4.74
C LEU A 81 -20.75 7.33 5.73
N ARG A 82 -21.53 7.58 6.79
CA ARG A 82 -21.18 8.50 7.89
C ARG A 82 -20.47 7.80 9.04
N ASN A 83 -20.31 6.48 8.99
CA ASN A 83 -19.45 5.79 9.94
C ASN A 83 -18.04 6.39 9.86
N TRP A 84 -17.40 6.51 11.01
CA TRP A 84 -15.94 6.63 11.06
C TRP A 84 -15.35 5.26 10.75
N SER A 85 -15.33 4.88 9.47
CA SER A 85 -14.91 3.58 8.94
C SER A 85 -13.53 3.67 8.26
N TYR A 86 -12.99 2.57 7.73
CA TYR A 86 -11.72 2.59 6.97
C TYR A 86 -11.88 3.09 5.53
N ILE A 87 -13.06 3.59 5.16
CA ILE A 87 -13.36 4.09 3.82
C ILE A 87 -13.44 5.61 3.84
N GLU A 88 -12.73 6.23 2.91
CA GLU A 88 -12.73 7.68 2.71
C GLU A 88 -14.06 8.10 2.06
N THR A 89 -14.79 8.96 2.75
CA THR A 89 -16.05 9.54 2.28
C THR A 89 -16.02 11.05 2.44
N ILE A 90 -17.02 11.74 1.89
CA ILE A 90 -17.14 13.20 2.09
C ILE A 90 -17.31 13.59 3.58
N TRP A 91 -17.67 12.64 4.44
CA TRP A 91 -17.81 12.85 5.90
C TRP A 91 -16.61 12.33 6.70
N ASN A 92 -15.80 11.43 6.13
CA ASN A 92 -14.65 10.79 6.78
C ASN A 92 -13.42 10.93 5.87
N VAL A 93 -12.67 12.02 6.05
CA VAL A 93 -11.54 12.40 5.20
C VAL A 93 -10.20 12.18 5.89
N SER A 94 -9.18 11.81 5.13
CA SER A 94 -7.80 11.59 5.61
C SER A 94 -7.24 12.78 6.41
N GLY A 95 -7.55 14.02 6.02
CA GLY A 95 -7.12 15.25 6.70
C GLY A 95 -7.78 15.54 8.06
N ASN A 96 -8.74 14.72 8.53
CA ASN A 96 -9.39 14.96 9.82
C ASN A 96 -8.44 14.62 10.99
N PRO A 97 -8.31 15.47 12.03
CA PRO A 97 -7.45 15.18 13.19
C PRO A 97 -7.73 13.82 13.87
N ARG A 98 -8.97 13.33 13.85
CA ARG A 98 -9.34 12.00 14.38
C ARG A 98 -8.71 10.84 13.60
N ASN A 99 -8.30 11.09 12.36
CA ASN A 99 -7.66 10.12 11.46
C ASN A 99 -6.12 10.21 11.48
N LYS A 100 -5.52 11.13 12.23
CA LYS A 100 -4.05 11.36 12.19
C LYS A 100 -3.21 10.19 12.73
N ASN A 101 -3.78 9.36 13.61
CA ASN A 101 -3.06 8.28 14.31
C ASN A 101 -3.61 6.88 13.96
N ILE A 102 -4.40 6.74 12.90
CA ILE A 102 -4.92 5.43 12.47
C ILE A 102 -3.75 4.54 12.03
N PRO A 103 -3.77 3.23 12.35
CA PRO A 103 -2.72 2.31 11.94
C PRO A 103 -2.72 2.04 10.42
N PHE A 104 -3.82 2.37 9.73
CA PHE A 104 -4.02 2.10 8.30
C PHE A 104 -4.61 3.33 7.61
N ASP A 105 -4.13 3.64 6.41
CA ASP A 105 -4.71 4.69 5.58
C ASP A 105 -6.17 4.38 5.20
N LEU A 106 -6.95 5.44 4.99
CA LEU A 106 -8.32 5.29 4.50
C LEU A 106 -8.30 4.81 3.05
N ARG A 107 -9.07 3.77 2.75
CA ARG A 107 -9.24 3.26 1.38
C ARG A 107 -10.26 4.12 0.63
N PRO A 108 -10.12 4.29 -0.69
CA PRO A 108 -11.08 5.05 -1.48
C PRO A 108 -12.46 4.39 -1.50
N LEU A 109 -13.51 5.19 -1.53
CA LEU A 109 -14.87 4.72 -1.80
C LEU A 109 -14.99 4.32 -3.29
N THR A 110 -15.02 3.03 -3.57
CA THR A 110 -15.12 2.49 -4.94
C THR A 110 -16.58 2.39 -5.41
N ARG A 111 -16.79 2.18 -6.72
CA ARG A 111 -18.14 2.02 -7.29
C ARG A 111 -18.79 0.72 -6.83
N GLU A 112 -18.01 -0.33 -6.62
CA GLU A 112 -18.45 -1.63 -6.14
C GLU A 112 -19.07 -1.52 -4.76
N ILE A 113 -18.39 -0.79 -3.84
CA ILE A 113 -18.90 -0.52 -2.48
C ILE A 113 -20.23 0.26 -2.54
N ILE A 114 -20.32 1.25 -3.42
CA ILE A 114 -21.56 2.03 -3.59
C ILE A 114 -22.69 1.13 -4.07
N ASN A 115 -22.43 0.26 -5.05
CA ASN A 115 -23.42 -0.68 -5.58
C ASN A 115 -23.87 -1.70 -4.53
N GLN A 116 -22.95 -2.23 -3.73
CA GLN A 116 -23.27 -3.12 -2.60
C GLN A 116 -24.20 -2.45 -1.58
N LEU A 117 -23.91 -1.19 -1.21
CA LEU A 117 -24.77 -0.43 -0.30
C LEU A 117 -26.15 -0.14 -0.91
N ASP A 118 -26.22 0.12 -2.21
CA ASP A 118 -27.49 0.33 -2.92
C ASP A 118 -28.33 -0.96 -3.01
N ALA A 119 -27.67 -2.12 -3.17
CA ALA A 119 -28.32 -3.43 -3.06
C ALA A 119 -28.88 -3.65 -1.65
N THR A 120 -28.04 -3.55 -0.60
CA THR A 120 -28.50 -3.74 0.79
C THR A 120 -29.62 -2.78 1.20
N ASN A 121 -29.60 -1.54 0.70
CA ASN A 121 -30.69 -0.57 0.88
C ASN A 121 -32.01 -1.06 0.28
N THR A 122 -31.96 -1.73 -0.86
CA THR A 122 -33.14 -2.20 -1.59
C THR A 122 -33.66 -3.49 -0.97
N ASP A 123 -32.77 -4.41 -0.66
CA ASP A 123 -33.07 -5.76 -0.13
C ASP A 123 -33.87 -5.71 1.18
N ILE A 124 -33.63 -4.72 2.07
CA ILE A 124 -34.33 -4.62 3.37
C ILE A 124 -35.87 -4.51 3.24
N ALA A 125 -36.36 -4.09 2.07
CA ALA A 125 -37.79 -3.97 1.79
C ALA A 125 -38.29 -5.05 0.83
N ASP A 126 -37.42 -5.96 0.41
CA ASP A 126 -37.77 -7.07 -0.49
C ASP A 126 -38.57 -8.14 0.27
N PRO A 127 -39.74 -8.57 -0.24
CA PRO A 127 -40.49 -9.70 0.32
C PRO A 127 -39.72 -11.02 0.36
N GLU A 128 -38.71 -11.21 -0.48
CA GLU A 128 -37.89 -12.43 -0.54
C GLU A 128 -36.69 -12.35 0.42
N PHE A 129 -36.36 -11.17 0.94
CA PHE A 129 -35.25 -11.01 1.88
C PHE A 129 -35.58 -11.57 3.26
N SER A 130 -34.91 -12.66 3.64
CA SER A 130 -34.96 -13.18 5.00
C SER A 130 -33.86 -12.55 5.83
N GLY A 131 -34.21 -11.95 6.98
CA GLY A 131 -33.19 -11.30 7.79
C GLY A 131 -33.64 -10.79 9.15
N LEU A 132 -32.72 -10.12 9.82
CA LEU A 132 -32.92 -9.48 11.11
C LEU A 132 -32.36 -8.06 11.04
N MET A 133 -33.20 -7.10 11.41
CA MET A 133 -32.80 -5.72 11.60
C MET A 133 -32.84 -5.40 13.11
N VAL A 134 -31.72 -4.94 13.64
CA VAL A 134 -31.58 -4.60 15.07
C VAL A 134 -31.20 -3.12 15.20
N THR A 135 -31.89 -2.38 16.06
CA THR A 135 -31.59 -0.97 16.33
C THR A 135 -31.54 -0.66 17.82
N LEU A 136 -30.60 0.19 18.22
CA LEU A 136 -30.57 0.80 19.54
C LEU A 136 -31.20 2.19 19.47
N ASN A 137 -32.29 2.35 20.21
CA ASN A 137 -33.10 3.56 20.20
C ASN A 137 -33.05 4.21 21.58
N THR A 138 -33.07 5.54 21.62
CA THR A 138 -33.31 6.28 22.87
C THR A 138 -34.72 6.00 23.38
N GLN A 139 -34.94 6.08 24.70
CA GLN A 139 -36.31 6.01 25.23
C GLN A 139 -37.25 7.04 24.57
N PRO A 140 -38.55 6.74 24.41
CA PRO A 140 -39.48 7.62 23.71
C PRO A 140 -39.66 8.98 24.42
N PHE A 141 -39.69 10.05 23.64
CA PHE A 141 -39.88 11.42 24.10
C PHE A 141 -40.96 12.16 23.30
N THR A 142 -41.65 13.11 23.92
CA THR A 142 -42.74 13.88 23.29
C THR A 142 -42.21 15.20 22.74
N SER A 143 -42.47 15.49 21.46
CA SER A 143 -42.26 16.85 20.93
C SER A 143 -43.47 17.74 21.22
N PRO A 144 -43.30 19.02 21.60
CA PRO A 144 -44.43 19.94 21.76
C PRO A 144 -45.14 20.18 20.42
N PRO A 145 -46.45 20.50 20.42
CA PRO A 145 -47.15 20.88 19.20
C PRO A 145 -46.53 22.16 18.61
N PRO A 146 -46.49 22.31 17.28
CA PRO A 146 -45.92 23.49 16.64
C PRO A 146 -46.72 24.73 17.06
N SER A 147 -46.08 25.67 17.75
CA SER A 147 -46.65 26.99 18.00
C SER A 147 -46.64 27.79 16.70
N ASP A 148 -47.82 28.27 16.30
CA ASP A 148 -48.04 29.12 15.13
C ASP A 148 -47.03 30.28 15.03
N ALA A 149 -46.13 30.18 14.06
CA ALA A 149 -45.38 31.32 13.56
C ALA A 149 -46.25 32.05 12.51
N SER A 150 -46.98 33.09 12.93
CA SER A 150 -47.34 34.17 12.01
C SER A 150 -47.62 35.49 12.75
N LYS A 151 -46.66 36.41 12.66
CA LYS A 151 -46.84 37.75 12.10
C LYS A 151 -45.52 38.50 12.18
N GLY A 152 -44.90 38.69 11.02
CA GLY A 152 -43.73 39.53 10.86
C GLY A 152 -44.07 41.02 10.93
N THR A 153 -43.04 41.83 11.13
CA THR A 153 -42.76 43.01 10.31
C THR A 153 -41.34 43.49 10.59
N ASP A 154 -40.61 43.74 9.50
CA ASP A 154 -39.30 44.38 9.47
C ASP A 154 -39.33 45.81 10.05
N ALA A 155 -38.28 46.23 10.76
CA ALA A 155 -37.53 47.46 10.49
C ALA A 155 -36.42 47.75 11.53
N GLN A 156 -35.27 48.12 10.97
CA GLN A 156 -34.13 48.89 11.47
C GLN A 156 -34.15 49.60 12.86
N LYS A 157 -32.94 49.56 13.45
CA LYS A 157 -32.19 50.61 14.19
C LYS A 157 -32.48 50.93 15.68
N SER A 158 -31.34 51.01 16.38
CA SER A 158 -30.91 51.92 17.46
C SER A 158 -31.43 51.76 18.90
N ASP A 159 -30.43 51.73 19.79
CA ASP A 159 -30.30 52.43 21.09
C ASP A 159 -31.20 52.06 22.28
N ASP A 160 -30.52 51.47 23.29
CA ASP A 160 -30.42 51.92 24.68
C ASP A 160 -31.64 51.98 25.66
N VAL A 161 -31.34 51.52 26.89
CA VAL A 161 -31.88 51.91 28.22
C VAL A 161 -33.09 51.17 28.85
N ASN A 162 -32.80 50.57 30.02
CA ASN A 162 -33.58 50.30 31.26
C ASN A 162 -35.12 50.42 31.28
N SER A 163 -35.80 49.47 31.93
CA SER A 163 -36.22 49.53 33.36
C SER A 163 -37.39 48.58 33.70
N ASP A 164 -37.26 47.97 34.89
CA ASP A 164 -38.27 47.55 35.89
C ASP A 164 -39.73 47.19 35.52
N GLY A 165 -40.21 46.12 36.19
CA GLY A 165 -41.52 46.22 36.86
C GLY A 165 -42.44 44.99 36.81
N GLN A 166 -42.39 44.20 37.91
CA GLN A 166 -43.55 43.65 38.64
C GLN A 166 -44.45 42.56 38.02
N ALA A 167 -44.44 41.41 38.70
CA ALA A 167 -45.52 40.41 38.85
C ALA A 167 -46.77 41.03 39.56
N PRO A 168 -47.88 40.33 39.94
CA PRO A 168 -48.07 38.86 40.04
C PRO A 168 -49.55 38.32 39.88
N ILE A 169 -49.75 37.01 40.22
CA ILE A 169 -50.92 36.44 40.99
C ILE A 169 -52.26 36.27 40.19
N ASN A 170 -53.09 35.21 40.23
CA ASN A 170 -53.30 34.09 41.19
C ASN A 170 -54.32 33.01 40.66
N THR A 171 -54.20 31.80 41.23
CA THR A 171 -55.23 30.86 41.79
C THR A 171 -56.32 30.12 40.98
N ASN A 172 -56.28 28.78 41.19
CA ASN A 172 -57.35 27.85 41.66
C ASN A 172 -58.56 27.55 40.75
N ALA A 173 -59.27 26.41 40.83
CA ALA A 173 -59.18 25.07 41.44
C ALA A 173 -60.51 24.37 41.03
N GLY A 174 -60.61 23.04 41.02
CA GLY A 174 -61.92 22.37 40.93
C GLY A 174 -61.89 20.91 40.51
N GLU A 175 -62.33 20.04 41.41
CA GLU A 175 -62.20 18.58 41.45
C GLU A 175 -63.64 17.92 41.33
N PRO A 176 -63.92 16.63 41.65
CA PRO A 176 -64.12 15.49 40.74
C PRO A 176 -65.47 14.71 40.93
N SER A 177 -65.65 13.49 40.37
CA SER A 177 -66.52 12.33 40.80
C SER A 177 -67.19 11.56 39.62
N LYS A 178 -67.70 10.31 39.68
CA LYS A 178 -67.38 8.97 40.25
C LYS A 178 -68.39 7.95 39.61
N GLU A 179 -67.97 6.68 39.40
CA GLU A 179 -68.72 5.36 39.45
C GLU A 179 -69.93 5.11 38.48
N SER A 180 -70.35 3.94 37.95
CA SER A 180 -70.22 2.46 38.21
C SER A 180 -70.83 1.57 37.06
N ALA A 181 -70.34 0.31 36.91
CA ALA A 181 -70.86 -1.03 36.43
C ALA A 181 -72.15 -1.19 35.54
N THR A 182 -72.38 -2.16 34.60
CA THR A 182 -72.22 -3.66 34.50
C THR A 182 -72.42 -4.22 33.04
N GLN A 183 -71.86 -5.42 32.74
CA GLN A 183 -72.11 -6.55 31.74
C GLN A 183 -73.29 -6.49 30.71
N ASP A 184 -73.35 -7.10 29.50
CA ASP A 184 -72.78 -8.31 28.82
C ASP A 184 -72.88 -8.23 27.25
N ASP A 185 -72.02 -9.00 26.55
CA ASP A 185 -72.10 -9.71 25.24
C ASP A 185 -72.48 -9.12 23.84
N LYS A 186 -71.64 -9.56 22.87
CA LYS A 186 -71.79 -9.78 21.40
C LYS A 186 -71.49 -8.67 20.35
N ALA A 187 -70.36 -8.92 19.67
CA ALA A 187 -70.06 -8.93 18.22
C ALA A 187 -70.57 -7.82 17.27
N ASP A 188 -69.59 -7.33 16.51
CA ASP A 188 -69.62 -6.61 15.23
C ASP A 188 -70.36 -5.27 15.17
N SER A 189 -69.59 -4.18 15.30
CA SER A 189 -69.42 -3.18 14.23
C SER A 189 -68.63 -1.97 14.72
N ALA A 190 -67.68 -1.55 13.87
CA ALA A 190 -67.19 -0.20 13.67
C ALA A 190 -66.92 0.75 14.88
N ALA A 191 -65.65 1.23 14.89
CA ALA A 191 -65.15 2.50 15.41
C ALA A 191 -64.87 2.59 16.93
N PRO A 192 -63.96 3.49 17.41
CA PRO A 192 -63.31 4.59 16.69
C PRO A 192 -61.77 4.65 16.79
N VAL A 193 -61.18 5.28 15.77
CA VAL A 193 -59.83 5.83 15.78
C VAL A 193 -59.76 6.88 16.89
N ASN A 194 -59.03 6.56 17.96
CA ASN A 194 -58.76 7.51 19.04
C ASN A 194 -57.60 8.41 18.60
N SER A 195 -57.94 9.49 17.89
CA SER A 195 -57.02 10.47 17.32
C SER A 195 -56.49 11.45 18.37
N ASN A 196 -55.74 10.96 19.36
CA ASN A 196 -54.94 11.80 20.27
C ASN A 196 -53.82 11.00 20.98
N ALA A 197 -53.18 10.05 20.29
CA ALA A 197 -51.92 9.49 20.78
C ALA A 197 -50.83 10.55 20.62
N THR A 198 -50.36 11.11 21.75
CA THR A 198 -49.20 12.02 21.78
C THR A 198 -48.04 11.33 21.07
N GLN A 199 -47.57 11.88 19.95
CA GLN A 199 -46.59 11.21 19.09
C GLN A 199 -45.23 11.13 19.79
N CYS A 200 -44.96 9.99 20.41
CA CYS A 200 -43.69 9.68 21.07
C CYS A 200 -42.63 9.37 20.02
N LYS A 201 -41.56 10.17 19.96
CA LYS A 201 -40.42 10.01 19.05
C LYS A 201 -39.27 9.30 19.76
N SER A 202 -38.46 8.56 19.02
CA SER A 202 -37.19 7.99 19.51
C SER A 202 -36.07 8.30 18.51
N LYS A 203 -34.83 8.39 18.97
CA LYS A 203 -33.65 8.53 18.10
C LYS A 203 -32.90 7.23 18.01
N ILE A 204 -32.44 6.89 16.81
CA ILE A 204 -31.64 5.69 16.56
C ILE A 204 -30.18 6.06 16.70
N ILE A 205 -29.49 5.34 17.57
CA ILE A 205 -28.11 5.60 17.95
C ILE A 205 -27.17 4.62 17.25
N ALA A 206 -27.56 3.37 17.14
CA ALA A 206 -26.81 2.35 16.41
C ALA A 206 -27.77 1.33 15.80
N GLY A 207 -27.28 0.51 14.88
CA GLY A 207 -28.02 -0.62 14.38
C GLY A 207 -27.20 -1.53 13.48
N ALA A 208 -27.81 -2.65 13.10
CA ALA A 208 -27.25 -3.64 12.21
C ALA A 208 -28.32 -4.29 11.34
N ILE A 209 -27.93 -4.77 10.16
CA ILE A 209 -28.74 -5.63 9.29
C ILE A 209 -28.01 -6.94 9.10
N VAL A 210 -28.78 -8.02 9.25
CA VAL A 210 -28.30 -9.39 9.14
C VAL A 210 -29.18 -10.12 8.13
N GLU A 211 -28.57 -10.73 7.13
CA GLU A 211 -29.25 -11.57 6.15
C GLU A 211 -29.18 -13.04 6.60
N CYS A 212 -30.29 -13.76 6.44
CA CYS A 212 -30.41 -15.17 6.76
C CYS A 212 -30.46 -15.98 5.46
N LEU A 213 -29.39 -16.71 5.16
CA LEU A 213 -29.28 -17.52 3.95
C LEU A 213 -29.96 -18.89 4.14
N MET A 214 -30.37 -19.51 3.03
CA MET A 214 -31.02 -20.83 3.01
C MET A 214 -30.13 -21.94 3.61
N THR A 215 -28.82 -21.73 3.57
CA THR A 215 -27.75 -22.56 4.15
C THR A 215 -27.68 -22.46 5.68
N ASN A 216 -28.60 -21.73 6.29
CA ASN A 216 -28.67 -21.40 7.72
C ASN A 216 -27.57 -20.48 8.24
N GLU A 217 -26.81 -19.87 7.33
CA GLU A 217 -25.84 -18.84 7.65
C GLU A 217 -26.53 -17.49 7.91
N ARG A 218 -25.82 -16.62 8.65
CA ARG A 218 -26.32 -15.32 9.13
C ARG A 218 -25.25 -14.26 8.86
N CYS A 219 -25.36 -13.60 7.71
CA CYS A 219 -24.39 -12.61 7.24
C CYS A 219 -24.72 -11.22 7.79
N ILE A 220 -23.81 -10.62 8.56
CA ILE A 220 -23.89 -9.24 9.02
C ILE A 220 -23.51 -8.33 7.85
N ARG A 221 -24.50 -7.77 7.16
CA ARG A 221 -24.31 -6.91 5.98
C ARG A 221 -23.85 -5.51 6.33
N CYS A 222 -24.34 -4.95 7.44
CA CYS A 222 -23.92 -3.62 7.87
C CYS A 222 -24.08 -3.41 9.37
N ILE A 223 -23.21 -2.56 9.92
CA ILE A 223 -23.32 -1.97 11.25
C ILE A 223 -23.14 -0.46 11.13
N TRP A 224 -23.92 0.33 11.85
CA TRP A 224 -23.74 1.78 11.90
C TRP A 224 -23.91 2.34 13.31
N VAL A 225 -23.23 3.45 13.55
CA VAL A 225 -23.29 4.21 14.81
C VAL A 225 -23.49 5.69 14.49
N HIS A 226 -24.19 6.41 15.37
CA HIS A 226 -24.46 7.83 15.19
C HIS A 226 -23.15 8.64 15.10
N PRO A 227 -22.95 9.46 14.04
CA PRO A 227 -21.64 10.03 13.70
C PRO A 227 -21.10 11.07 14.69
N HIS A 228 -21.98 11.63 15.52
CA HIS A 228 -21.59 12.59 16.57
C HIS A 228 -20.99 11.93 17.82
N LEU A 229 -21.08 10.60 17.97
CA LEU A 229 -20.45 9.94 19.10
C LEU A 229 -18.91 10.04 19.00
N SER A 230 -18.26 10.18 20.15
CA SER A 230 -16.80 10.15 20.22
C SER A 230 -16.23 8.75 19.99
N LYS A 231 -14.90 8.65 19.80
CA LYS A 231 -14.19 7.37 19.70
C LYS A 231 -14.43 6.50 20.95
N HIS A 232 -14.46 7.14 22.13
CA HIS A 232 -14.72 6.48 23.41
C HIS A 232 -16.17 6.00 23.49
N SER A 233 -17.15 6.88 23.29
CA SER A 233 -18.58 6.53 23.37
C SER A 233 -18.98 5.46 22.35
N SER A 234 -18.48 5.57 21.11
CA SER A 234 -18.71 4.55 20.08
C SER A 234 -18.15 3.19 20.49
N ARG A 235 -16.96 3.15 21.11
CA ARG A 235 -16.35 1.91 21.61
C ARG A 235 -17.18 1.30 22.73
N VAL A 236 -17.52 2.07 23.76
CA VAL A 236 -18.29 1.57 24.92
C VAL A 236 -19.67 1.06 24.48
N LEU A 237 -20.34 1.79 23.58
CA LEU A 237 -21.61 1.36 23.01
C LEU A 237 -21.48 0.03 22.24
N LEU A 238 -20.46 -0.09 21.38
CA LEU A 238 -20.24 -1.30 20.57
C LEU A 238 -19.82 -2.51 21.41
N GLN A 239 -19.09 -2.31 22.51
CA GLN A 239 -18.72 -3.38 23.44
C GLN A 239 -19.93 -4.06 24.08
N ALA A 240 -21.03 -3.34 24.31
CA ALA A 240 -22.29 -3.92 24.76
C ALA A 240 -23.19 -4.38 23.59
N PHE A 241 -23.19 -3.63 22.48
CA PHE A 241 -24.07 -3.89 21.34
C PHE A 241 -23.68 -5.15 20.55
N LEU A 242 -22.38 -5.39 20.29
CA LEU A 242 -21.95 -6.52 19.45
C LEU A 242 -22.23 -7.89 20.09
N PRO A 243 -21.92 -8.15 21.37
CA PRO A 243 -22.33 -9.40 22.02
C PRO A 243 -23.84 -9.60 22.00
N ARG A 244 -24.61 -8.52 22.24
CA ARG A 244 -26.07 -8.59 22.18
C ARG A 244 -26.58 -8.87 20.76
N LEU A 245 -25.96 -8.27 19.74
CA LEU A 245 -26.29 -8.52 18.34
C LEU A 245 -26.10 -9.99 18.01
N MET A 246 -24.96 -10.59 18.37
CA MET A 246 -24.70 -12.02 18.15
C MET A 246 -25.76 -12.91 18.81
N LEU A 247 -26.17 -12.59 20.05
CA LEU A 247 -27.25 -13.30 20.73
C LEU A 247 -28.58 -13.22 19.96
N GLU A 248 -28.96 -12.03 19.50
CA GLU A 248 -30.21 -11.85 18.74
C GLU A 248 -30.15 -12.56 17.38
N ILE A 249 -28.99 -12.61 16.72
CA ILE A 249 -28.77 -13.37 15.48
C ILE A 249 -29.07 -14.86 15.68
N PHE A 250 -28.50 -15.46 16.73
CA PHE A 250 -28.72 -16.88 17.00
C PHE A 250 -30.13 -17.21 17.52
N ASN A 251 -30.83 -16.23 18.11
CA ASN A 251 -32.22 -16.38 18.51
C ASN A 251 -33.21 -16.38 17.32
N VAL A 252 -32.80 -15.93 16.12
CA VAL A 252 -33.61 -16.08 14.91
C VAL A 252 -33.78 -17.58 14.62
N PRO A 253 -35.00 -18.09 14.40
CA PRO A 253 -35.23 -19.50 14.07
C PRO A 253 -34.39 -19.97 12.86
N SER A 254 -34.17 -21.29 12.75
CA SER A 254 -33.54 -21.85 11.56
C SER A 254 -34.41 -21.60 10.33
N VAL A 255 -33.78 -21.42 9.17
CA VAL A 255 -34.50 -21.22 7.91
C VAL A 255 -35.29 -22.49 7.57
N MET A 256 -36.53 -22.33 7.12
CA MET A 256 -37.37 -23.45 6.69
C MET A 256 -37.09 -23.78 5.24
N THR A 257 -36.73 -25.02 4.97
CA THR A 257 -36.57 -25.60 3.63
C THR A 257 -37.82 -26.41 3.26
N GLU A 258 -37.92 -26.87 2.00
CA GLU A 258 -39.02 -27.72 1.54
C GLU A 258 -39.15 -29.02 2.36
N GLU A 259 -38.06 -29.48 2.99
CA GLU A 259 -37.99 -30.69 3.81
C GLU A 259 -38.12 -30.44 5.33
N GLY A 260 -38.34 -29.18 5.75
CA GLY A 260 -38.42 -28.77 7.16
C GLY A 260 -37.31 -27.80 7.56
N PRO A 261 -37.08 -27.56 8.87
CA PRO A 261 -36.00 -26.66 9.32
C PRO A 261 -34.65 -27.16 8.82
N SER A 262 -33.81 -26.22 8.33
CA SER A 262 -32.51 -26.52 7.74
C SER A 262 -31.67 -27.45 8.64
N PRO A 263 -31.05 -28.49 8.07
CA PRO A 263 -30.23 -29.44 8.83
C PRO A 263 -28.89 -28.83 9.27
N TYR A 264 -28.47 -27.73 8.64
CA TYR A 264 -27.21 -27.06 8.92
C TYR A 264 -27.24 -26.27 10.23
N HIS A 265 -26.10 -26.18 10.91
CA HIS A 265 -25.96 -25.37 12.11
C HIS A 265 -26.02 -23.88 11.78
N LYS A 266 -26.49 -23.06 12.72
CA LYS A 266 -26.44 -21.61 12.57
C LYS A 266 -25.00 -21.13 12.65
N PHE A 267 -24.59 -20.37 11.65
CA PHE A 267 -23.28 -19.75 11.59
C PHE A 267 -23.43 -18.24 11.35
N ALA A 268 -22.87 -17.41 12.23
CA ALA A 268 -22.99 -15.96 12.15
C ALA A 268 -21.64 -15.35 11.78
N TYR A 269 -21.62 -14.52 10.73
CA TYR A 269 -20.38 -13.98 10.19
C TYR A 269 -20.52 -12.59 9.59
N ALA A 270 -19.39 -11.94 9.35
CA ALA A 270 -19.26 -10.76 8.50
C ALA A 270 -18.19 -11.04 7.45
N MET A 271 -18.42 -10.59 6.20
CA MET A 271 -17.38 -10.62 5.18
C MET A 271 -16.25 -9.66 5.58
N HIS A 272 -15.01 -10.09 5.42
CA HIS A 272 -13.85 -9.27 5.76
C HIS A 272 -13.85 -7.93 5.01
N ASN A 273 -14.31 -7.93 3.76
CA ASN A 273 -14.40 -6.70 2.95
C ASN A 273 -15.49 -5.73 3.46
N ASP A 274 -16.58 -6.25 4.03
CA ASP A 274 -17.70 -5.41 4.51
C ASP A 274 -17.35 -4.68 5.80
N LEU A 275 -16.45 -5.25 6.61
CA LEU A 275 -15.98 -4.64 7.85
C LEU A 275 -15.33 -3.25 7.62
N ASP A 276 -14.81 -2.97 6.43
CA ASP A 276 -14.21 -1.66 6.10
C ASP A 276 -15.25 -0.54 6.08
N MET A 277 -16.53 -0.89 5.91
CA MET A 277 -17.68 0.01 5.96
C MET A 277 -18.25 0.18 7.38
N PHE A 278 -17.91 -0.71 8.30
CA PHE A 278 -18.42 -0.67 9.68
C PHE A 278 -17.69 0.42 10.47
N PRO A 279 -18.21 0.86 11.63
CA PRO A 279 -17.42 1.66 12.57
C PRO A 279 -16.10 0.95 12.85
N ARG A 280 -14.95 1.63 12.77
CA ARG A 280 -13.62 1.00 12.90
C ARG A 280 -13.46 0.17 14.18
N GLN A 281 -14.17 0.53 15.25
CA GLN A 281 -14.17 -0.23 16.50
C GLN A 281 -14.71 -1.66 16.30
N CYS A 282 -15.64 -1.90 15.37
CA CYS A 282 -16.13 -3.24 15.05
C CYS A 282 -15.00 -4.14 14.55
N TRP A 283 -14.14 -3.61 13.68
CA TRP A 283 -12.96 -4.30 13.16
C TRP A 283 -12.06 -4.81 14.30
N LEU A 284 -11.83 -3.94 15.29
CA LEU A 284 -11.01 -4.25 16.47
C LEU A 284 -11.72 -5.18 17.46
N LEU A 285 -13.03 -5.02 17.67
CA LEU A 285 -13.77 -5.79 18.68
C LEU A 285 -14.08 -7.21 18.24
N LEU A 286 -14.44 -7.40 16.97
CA LEU A 286 -14.86 -8.70 16.41
C LEU A 286 -13.66 -9.65 16.27
N ALA A 287 -12.54 -9.17 15.73
CA ALA A 287 -11.38 -10.01 15.41
C ALA A 287 -10.31 -10.09 16.52
N SER A 288 -10.31 -9.19 17.51
CA SER A 288 -9.28 -9.20 18.57
C SER A 288 -9.41 -10.40 19.50
N VAL A 289 -8.27 -11.07 19.75
CA VAL A 289 -8.13 -12.18 20.71
C VAL A 289 -8.55 -11.76 22.13
N LYS A 290 -8.20 -10.54 22.54
CA LYS A 290 -8.58 -9.97 23.86
C LYS A 290 -10.02 -9.45 23.96
N LYS A 291 -10.81 -9.54 22.88
CA LYS A 291 -12.20 -9.04 22.81
C LYS A 291 -13.12 -10.18 22.43
N MET A 292 -13.76 -10.13 21.26
CA MET A 292 -14.71 -11.17 20.87
C MET A 292 -14.05 -12.42 20.28
N SER A 293 -12.81 -12.32 19.78
CA SER A 293 -12.01 -13.46 19.32
C SER A 293 -12.70 -14.30 18.24
N LEU A 294 -13.46 -13.69 17.31
CA LEU A 294 -14.16 -14.44 16.28
C LEU A 294 -13.18 -15.13 15.31
N PRO A 295 -13.33 -16.44 15.04
CA PRO A 295 -12.49 -17.17 14.09
C PRO A 295 -12.59 -16.62 12.66
N ARG A 296 -11.50 -16.75 11.90
CA ARG A 296 -11.47 -16.53 10.45
C ARG A 296 -11.86 -17.81 9.71
N HIS A 297 -12.63 -17.66 8.64
CA HIS A 297 -12.96 -18.74 7.72
C HIS A 297 -12.63 -18.31 6.28
N TYR A 298 -12.36 -19.30 5.44
CA TYR A 298 -11.92 -19.14 4.06
C TYR A 298 -12.82 -19.93 3.12
N GLU A 299 -13.24 -19.31 2.03
CA GLU A 299 -14.18 -19.89 1.07
C GLU A 299 -13.75 -19.63 -0.38
N PRO A 300 -13.93 -20.53 -1.35
CA PRO A 300 -13.67 -20.21 -2.76
C PRO A 300 -14.53 -19.04 -3.26
N SER A 301 -13.89 -18.01 -3.82
CA SER A 301 -14.59 -16.83 -4.33
C SER A 301 -15.43 -17.17 -5.56
N THR A 302 -16.70 -16.80 -5.55
CA THR A 302 -17.74 -17.27 -6.50
C THR A 302 -17.81 -16.47 -7.81
N PHE A 303 -16.76 -15.72 -8.18
CA PHE A 303 -16.84 -14.77 -9.29
C PHE A 303 -16.77 -15.39 -10.69
N ASP A 304 -16.45 -16.68 -10.82
CA ASP A 304 -16.53 -17.41 -12.09
C ASP A 304 -17.29 -18.73 -11.91
N GLU A 305 -18.03 -19.12 -12.95
CA GLU A 305 -18.78 -20.38 -13.10
C GLU A 305 -17.87 -21.61 -12.86
N HIS A 306 -17.59 -21.94 -11.60
CA HIS A 306 -17.04 -23.23 -11.22
C HIS A 306 -18.18 -24.17 -10.85
N PRO A 307 -18.32 -25.33 -11.52
CA PRO A 307 -19.35 -26.31 -11.26
C PRO A 307 -18.95 -27.16 -10.04
N VAL A 308 -18.88 -26.53 -8.88
CA VAL A 308 -18.79 -27.25 -7.62
C VAL A 308 -20.08 -26.94 -6.88
N ASP A 309 -20.96 -27.94 -6.82
CA ASP A 309 -22.10 -27.98 -5.90
C ASP A 309 -21.53 -27.92 -4.48
N LEU A 310 -21.21 -26.72 -4.00
CA LEU A 310 -20.73 -26.50 -2.64
C LEU A 310 -21.95 -26.28 -1.75
N GLU A 311 -22.18 -27.21 -0.84
CA GLU A 311 -23.10 -27.04 0.28
C GLU A 311 -22.43 -26.14 1.33
N TYR A 312 -22.67 -24.83 1.25
CA TYR A 312 -22.10 -23.77 2.12
C TYR A 312 -22.22 -24.05 3.64
N GLY A 313 -23.09 -24.97 4.07
CA GLY A 313 -23.39 -25.17 5.50
C GLY A 313 -22.42 -26.07 6.29
N GLU A 314 -21.67 -26.98 5.66
CA GLU A 314 -20.89 -27.98 6.40
C GLU A 314 -19.46 -27.53 6.77
N CYS A 315 -18.86 -26.65 5.96
CA CYS A 315 -17.44 -26.32 6.02
C CYS A 315 -17.09 -25.22 7.04
N HIS A 316 -18.07 -24.48 7.57
CA HIS A 316 -17.89 -23.35 8.51
C HIS A 316 -18.01 -23.72 9.99
N THR A 317 -17.87 -25.01 10.31
CA THR A 317 -17.86 -25.47 11.70
C THR A 317 -16.46 -25.29 12.31
N ASP A 318 -16.36 -24.45 13.36
CA ASP A 318 -15.13 -24.32 14.17
C ASP A 318 -14.90 -25.59 14.99
N GLU A 319 -13.68 -26.01 15.34
CA GLU A 319 -13.42 -27.28 16.07
C GLU A 319 -14.24 -27.46 17.36
N ALA A 320 -14.71 -26.38 17.98
CA ALA A 320 -15.59 -26.45 19.14
C ALA A 320 -17.02 -26.90 18.77
N GLY A 321 -17.53 -26.53 17.60
CA GLY A 321 -18.86 -26.92 17.09
C GLY A 321 -19.06 -28.44 16.91
N PRO A 322 -18.22 -29.15 16.13
CA PRO A 322 -18.31 -30.59 15.87
C PRO A 322 -18.15 -31.44 17.12
N VAL A 323 -17.33 -31.02 18.09
CA VAL A 323 -17.07 -31.78 19.31
C VAL A 323 -18.20 -31.60 20.34
N LEU A 324 -18.91 -30.47 20.33
CA LEU A 324 -19.98 -30.17 21.28
C LEU A 324 -21.39 -30.46 20.73
N LEU A 325 -21.53 -30.69 19.42
CA LEU A 325 -22.79 -31.02 18.75
C LEU A 325 -22.56 -32.22 17.80
N PRO A 326 -22.66 -33.47 18.28
CA PRO A 326 -23.89 -34.22 17.99
C PRO A 326 -24.26 -35.26 19.07
N LYS A 327 -25.55 -35.33 19.44
CA LYS A 327 -26.20 -36.40 20.23
C LYS A 327 -25.33 -36.99 21.37
N PHE A 328 -25.38 -36.34 22.54
CA PHE A 328 -24.89 -36.80 23.84
C PHE A 328 -24.52 -38.29 23.91
N THR A 329 -23.21 -38.57 24.02
CA THR A 329 -22.58 -39.49 24.99
C THR A 329 -21.10 -39.65 24.63
N GLY A 330 -20.23 -38.78 25.16
CA GLY A 330 -18.80 -38.94 24.97
C GLY A 330 -18.03 -37.75 25.53
N ILE A 331 -17.02 -38.05 26.33
CA ILE A 331 -16.09 -37.12 26.96
C ILE A 331 -15.57 -36.13 25.90
N VAL A 332 -15.78 -34.83 26.13
CA VAL A 332 -15.02 -33.80 25.40
C VAL A 332 -13.55 -34.04 25.73
N ASP A 333 -12.70 -34.25 24.73
CA ASP A 333 -11.25 -34.45 24.95
C ASP A 333 -10.75 -33.37 25.92
N GLU A 334 -10.18 -33.79 27.05
CA GLU A 334 -9.67 -32.93 28.13
C GLU A 334 -8.56 -32.01 27.57
N GLY A 335 -8.96 -30.89 26.95
CA GLY A 335 -8.04 -30.00 26.25
C GLY A 335 -8.73 -28.99 25.33
N ILE A 336 -9.81 -29.38 24.64
CA ILE A 336 -10.44 -28.53 23.61
C ILE A 336 -11.16 -27.33 24.24
N LEU A 337 -12.01 -27.54 25.25
CA LEU A 337 -12.70 -26.44 25.95
C LEU A 337 -11.73 -25.47 26.66
N THR A 338 -10.56 -25.97 27.06
CA THR A 338 -9.49 -25.17 27.67
C THR A 338 -8.61 -24.45 26.66
N SER A 339 -8.61 -24.86 25.39
CA SER A 339 -7.86 -24.22 24.32
C SER A 339 -8.66 -23.15 23.57
N VAL A 340 -10.00 -23.20 23.56
CA VAL A 340 -10.84 -22.20 22.88
C VAL A 340 -10.51 -20.77 23.34
N GLY A 341 -9.94 -19.98 22.44
CA GLY A 341 -9.59 -18.59 22.69
C GLY A 341 -8.24 -18.36 23.39
N THR A 342 -7.32 -19.33 23.45
CA THR A 342 -5.91 -19.00 23.79
C THR A 342 -5.26 -18.18 22.67
N GLU A 343 -4.17 -17.45 22.96
CA GLU A 343 -3.33 -16.81 21.93
C GLU A 343 -2.80 -17.84 20.90
N GLU A 344 -2.60 -19.09 21.33
CA GLU A 344 -2.22 -20.21 20.46
C GLU A 344 -3.40 -20.78 19.66
N SER A 345 -4.64 -20.62 20.13
CA SER A 345 -5.87 -21.11 19.47
C SER A 345 -6.29 -20.29 18.27
N VAL A 346 -5.73 -19.10 18.06
CA VAL A 346 -5.89 -18.39 16.79
C VAL A 346 -5.24 -19.18 15.65
N ARG A 347 -4.28 -20.06 15.98
CA ARG A 347 -3.70 -21.07 15.08
C ARG A 347 -4.34 -22.47 15.22
N GLY A 348 -5.03 -22.74 16.33
CA GLY A 348 -5.50 -24.06 16.74
C GLY A 348 -6.99 -24.33 16.55
N VAL A 349 -7.89 -23.40 16.91
CA VAL A 349 -9.33 -23.48 16.58
C VAL A 349 -9.51 -22.89 15.18
N ALA A 350 -8.90 -23.56 14.21
CA ALA A 350 -9.04 -23.22 12.83
C ALA A 350 -10.35 -23.83 12.33
N CYS A 351 -11.14 -23.04 11.59
CA CYS A 351 -12.14 -23.63 10.72
C CYS A 351 -11.48 -24.73 9.88
N THR A 352 -12.16 -25.85 9.65
CA THR A 352 -11.64 -26.94 8.79
C THR A 352 -11.20 -26.43 7.41
N CYS A 353 -11.79 -25.33 6.96
CA CYS A 353 -11.42 -24.59 5.75
C CYS A 353 -9.99 -24.03 5.75
N TYR A 354 -9.36 -23.77 6.90
CA TYR A 354 -7.95 -23.36 6.98
C TYR A 354 -7.02 -24.48 6.51
N THR A 355 -7.26 -25.71 6.95
CA THR A 355 -6.49 -26.88 6.51
C THR A 355 -6.66 -27.10 5.00
N GLU A 356 -7.86 -26.89 4.46
CA GLU A 356 -8.12 -26.93 3.02
C GLU A 356 -7.45 -25.78 2.26
N LYS A 357 -7.40 -24.56 2.82
CA LYS A 357 -6.63 -23.44 2.27
C LYS A 357 -5.15 -23.80 2.16
N MET A 358 -4.56 -24.37 3.20
CA MET A 358 -3.12 -24.71 3.22
C MET A 358 -2.75 -25.79 2.20
N LYS A 359 -3.72 -26.57 1.70
CA LYS A 359 -3.53 -27.52 0.60
C LYS A 359 -3.51 -26.85 -0.78
N LYS A 360 -3.98 -25.60 -0.92
CA LYS A 360 -4.05 -24.85 -2.18
C LYS A 360 -2.75 -24.06 -2.44
N SER A 361 -2.42 -23.85 -3.72
CA SER A 361 -1.29 -22.99 -4.12
C SER A 361 -1.50 -21.53 -3.69
N VAL A 362 -0.42 -20.77 -3.54
CA VAL A 362 -0.47 -19.35 -3.11
C VAL A 362 -1.40 -18.51 -3.97
N ASP A 363 -1.36 -18.70 -5.30
CA ASP A 363 -2.25 -18.00 -6.22
C ASP A 363 -3.71 -18.39 -5.99
N ALA A 364 -4.00 -19.67 -5.77
CA ALA A 364 -5.36 -20.15 -5.48
C ALA A 364 -5.88 -19.70 -4.11
N GLN A 365 -4.99 -19.44 -3.14
CA GLN A 365 -5.37 -18.87 -1.85
C GLN A 365 -5.82 -17.41 -1.96
N ALA A 366 -5.30 -16.65 -2.93
CA ALA A 366 -5.70 -15.26 -3.15
C ALA A 366 -7.15 -15.12 -3.66
N TRP A 367 -7.71 -16.20 -4.21
CA TRP A 367 -9.10 -16.30 -4.66
C TRP A 367 -10.03 -16.87 -3.58
N LEU A 368 -9.62 -16.86 -2.31
CA LEU A 368 -10.50 -17.23 -1.22
C LEU A 368 -11.15 -15.99 -0.62
N ASP A 369 -12.48 -15.99 -0.57
CA ASP A 369 -13.23 -15.08 0.26
C ASP A 369 -12.90 -15.32 1.73
N ARG A 370 -12.81 -14.22 2.47
CA ARG A 370 -12.41 -14.21 3.88
C ARG A 370 -13.58 -13.69 4.69
N LEU A 371 -13.94 -14.44 5.72
CA LEU A 371 -15.02 -14.06 6.62
C LEU A 371 -14.60 -14.26 8.08
N ILE A 372 -15.17 -13.45 8.98
CA ILE A 372 -15.00 -13.62 10.43
C ILE A 372 -16.34 -14.00 11.02
N GLY A 373 -16.38 -15.08 11.79
CA GLY A 373 -17.65 -15.62 12.26
C GLY A 373 -17.49 -16.81 13.19
N CYS A 374 -18.59 -17.18 13.85
CA CYS A 374 -18.59 -18.31 14.77
C CYS A 374 -19.93 -19.04 14.76
N THR A 375 -19.91 -20.23 15.35
CA THR A 375 -21.14 -20.99 15.66
C THR A 375 -21.79 -20.49 16.95
N GLU A 376 -23.04 -20.91 17.18
CA GLU A 376 -23.76 -20.60 18.43
C GLU A 376 -23.06 -21.21 19.67
N ALA A 377 -22.48 -22.41 19.51
CA ALA A 377 -21.76 -23.10 20.57
C ALA A 377 -20.50 -22.31 20.99
N TYR A 378 -19.73 -21.84 20.01
CA TYR A 378 -18.56 -20.99 20.23
C TYR A 378 -18.89 -19.71 21.00
N MET A 379 -19.96 -19.01 20.60
CA MET A 379 -20.46 -17.85 21.34
C MET A 379 -20.67 -18.20 22.81
N CYS A 380 -21.41 -19.29 23.10
CA CYS A 380 -21.75 -19.67 24.47
C CYS A 380 -20.52 -19.93 25.36
N ILE A 381 -19.43 -20.48 24.79
CA ILE A 381 -18.15 -20.72 25.49
C ILE A 381 -17.43 -19.39 25.79
N LEU A 382 -17.59 -18.38 24.95
CA LEU A 382 -16.98 -17.07 25.13
C LEU A 382 -17.79 -16.10 25.99
N LEU A 383 -19.07 -16.38 26.28
CA LEU A 383 -19.91 -15.52 27.14
C LEU A 383 -19.39 -15.34 28.59
N PRO A 384 -18.94 -16.38 29.32
CA PRO A 384 -18.64 -16.27 30.75
C PRO A 384 -17.54 -15.26 31.07
N LYS A 385 -17.74 -14.46 32.13
CA LYS A 385 -16.74 -13.52 32.66
C LYS A 385 -15.48 -14.25 33.12
N ARG A 386 -14.32 -13.58 33.04
CA ARG A 386 -13.01 -14.13 33.45
C ARG A 386 -13.02 -14.75 34.84
N SER A 387 -13.73 -14.12 35.78
CA SER A 387 -13.87 -14.59 37.17
C SER A 387 -14.65 -15.90 37.32
N GLU A 388 -15.49 -16.25 36.34
CA GLU A 388 -16.33 -17.45 36.34
C GLU A 388 -15.67 -18.62 35.61
N ARG A 389 -14.78 -18.34 34.64
CA ARG A 389 -14.23 -19.33 33.70
C ARG A 389 -13.50 -20.47 34.38
N GLU A 390 -12.67 -20.19 35.39
CA GLU A 390 -11.93 -21.22 36.13
C GLU A 390 -12.87 -22.24 36.79
N ALA A 391 -13.97 -21.77 37.40
CA ALA A 391 -14.97 -22.63 38.01
C ALA A 391 -15.80 -23.44 36.99
N LEU A 392 -15.81 -23.00 35.73
CA LEU A 392 -16.49 -23.65 34.60
C LEU A 392 -15.57 -24.60 33.82
N GLY A 393 -14.31 -24.77 34.22
CA GLY A 393 -13.32 -25.57 33.50
C GLY A 393 -12.85 -24.92 32.19
N LEU A 394 -12.99 -23.60 32.06
CA LEU A 394 -12.59 -22.80 30.89
C LEU A 394 -11.30 -22.04 31.19
N LEU A 395 -10.55 -21.69 30.14
CA LEU A 395 -9.34 -20.87 30.25
C LEU A 395 -9.61 -19.52 30.92
N GLN A 396 -8.70 -19.09 31.80
CA GLN A 396 -8.78 -17.80 32.48
C GLN A 396 -8.42 -16.62 31.55
N ARG A 397 -9.39 -16.17 30.75
CA ARG A 397 -9.32 -14.98 29.87
C ARG A 397 -10.58 -14.13 29.97
N ASP A 398 -10.55 -12.93 29.39
CA ASP A 398 -11.73 -12.07 29.27
C ASP A 398 -12.75 -12.74 28.32
N GLY A 399 -14.01 -12.79 28.76
CA GLY A 399 -15.16 -13.21 27.99
C GLY A 399 -15.98 -12.04 27.44
N TRP A 400 -17.02 -12.34 26.66
CA TRP A 400 -17.84 -11.30 26.04
C TRP A 400 -18.63 -10.48 27.06
N ARG A 401 -19.01 -11.06 28.21
CA ARG A 401 -19.64 -10.31 29.30
C ARG A 401 -18.69 -9.35 30.02
N ASP A 402 -17.37 -9.58 29.98
CA ASP A 402 -16.39 -8.61 30.52
C ASP A 402 -16.28 -7.34 29.66
N LEU A 403 -16.83 -7.35 28.43
CA LEU A 403 -16.90 -6.16 27.58
C LEU A 403 -17.96 -5.17 28.06
N ILE A 404 -18.96 -5.62 28.82
CA ILE A 404 -20.07 -4.80 29.29
C ILE A 404 -19.63 -4.03 30.53
N VAL A 405 -19.70 -2.70 30.46
CA VAL A 405 -19.39 -1.84 31.59
C VAL A 405 -20.53 -1.93 32.62
N GLU A 406 -20.20 -2.26 33.88
CA GLU A 406 -21.20 -2.43 34.95
C GLU A 406 -21.78 -1.08 35.43
N ASP A 407 -20.96 -0.03 35.39
CA ASP A 407 -21.32 1.33 35.80
C ASP A 407 -21.77 2.20 34.61
N VAL A 408 -22.46 3.30 34.93
CA VAL A 408 -22.85 4.32 33.94
C VAL A 408 -21.61 5.04 33.40
N ASP A 409 -21.35 4.90 32.10
CA ASP A 409 -20.35 5.71 31.40
C ASP A 409 -20.90 7.11 31.16
N ARG A 410 -20.40 8.08 31.93
CA ARG A 410 -20.90 9.46 31.90
C ARG A 410 -20.71 10.13 30.55
N ALA A 411 -19.58 9.87 29.88
CA ALA A 411 -19.29 10.49 28.58
C ALA A 411 -20.28 10.02 27.50
N LEU A 412 -20.55 8.71 27.45
CA LEU A 412 -21.57 8.14 26.57
C LEU A 412 -22.95 8.72 26.90
N LEU A 413 -23.36 8.74 28.17
CA LEU A 413 -24.67 9.24 28.57
C LEU A 413 -24.86 10.72 28.21
N GLU A 414 -23.86 11.58 28.48
CA GLU A 414 -23.90 13.01 28.15
C GLU A 414 -24.05 13.23 26.64
N GLU A 415 -23.23 12.56 25.82
CA GLU A 415 -23.32 12.64 24.35
C GLU A 415 -24.69 12.18 23.84
N LEU A 416 -25.26 11.11 24.41
CA LEU A 416 -26.60 10.64 24.04
C LEU A 416 -27.70 11.64 24.40
N LEU A 417 -27.60 12.29 25.55
CA LEU A 417 -28.56 13.32 25.98
C LEU A 417 -28.44 14.59 25.12
N GLU A 418 -27.25 14.97 24.68
CA GLU A 418 -27.05 16.08 23.74
C GLU A 418 -27.73 15.84 22.38
N LEU A 419 -27.86 14.59 21.97
CA LEU A 419 -28.61 14.25 20.75
C LEU A 419 -30.12 14.47 20.93
N LEU A 420 -30.65 14.58 22.15
CA LEU A 420 -32.08 14.78 22.40
C LEU A 420 -32.48 16.27 22.42
N PRO A 421 -33.75 16.61 22.10
CA PRO A 421 -34.28 17.96 22.26
C PRO A 421 -34.17 18.47 23.70
N MET A 422 -33.95 19.78 23.90
CA MET A 422 -33.71 20.42 25.21
C MET A 422 -34.74 20.03 26.29
N ASP A 423 -36.04 20.03 25.95
CA ASP A 423 -37.10 19.71 26.91
C ASP A 423 -37.12 18.24 27.34
N SER A 424 -36.56 17.34 26.52
CA SER A 424 -36.43 15.92 26.82
C SER A 424 -35.22 15.63 27.74
N ARG A 425 -34.24 16.55 27.81
CA ARG A 425 -33.08 16.46 28.71
C ARG A 425 -33.47 16.71 30.16
N ASN A 426 -34.49 17.55 30.38
CA ASN A 426 -34.98 17.92 31.71
C ASN A 426 -35.63 16.78 32.51
N ARG A 427 -35.84 15.60 31.90
CA ARG A 427 -36.27 14.36 32.59
C ARG A 427 -35.15 13.68 33.37
N PHE A 428 -33.89 14.07 33.13
CA PHE A 428 -32.71 13.52 33.81
C PHE A 428 -31.94 14.60 34.62
N PRO A 429 -32.62 15.38 35.49
CA PRO A 429 -31.99 16.54 36.15
C PRO A 429 -30.93 16.17 37.19
N HIS A 430 -30.88 14.90 37.61
CA HIS A 430 -29.89 14.35 38.54
C HIS A 430 -28.68 13.71 37.85
N LEU A 431 -28.71 13.59 36.51
CA LEU A 431 -27.66 12.96 35.69
C LEU A 431 -26.99 13.94 34.72
N TYR A 432 -27.50 15.17 34.63
CA TYR A 432 -27.02 16.22 33.74
C TYR A 432 -26.61 17.44 34.57
N ASP A 433 -25.32 17.73 34.64
CA ASP A 433 -24.79 18.98 35.23
C ASP A 433 -24.52 20.00 34.12
N PRO A 434 -25.34 21.08 34.00
CA PRO A 434 -25.16 22.11 32.98
C PRO A 434 -23.81 22.83 33.07
N SER A 435 -23.15 22.82 34.24
CA SER A 435 -21.87 23.48 34.49
C SER A 435 -20.67 22.71 33.93
N VAL A 436 -20.81 21.41 33.67
CA VAL A 436 -19.77 20.54 33.08
C VAL A 436 -19.95 20.39 31.57
N ALA A 437 -21.20 20.38 31.09
CA ALA A 437 -21.57 20.03 29.72
C ALA A 437 -21.14 21.04 28.63
N THR A 438 -20.76 22.27 28.97
CA THR A 438 -20.56 23.34 27.96
C THR A 438 -19.11 23.62 27.55
N VAL A 439 -18.10 23.08 28.27
CA VAL A 439 -16.69 23.45 28.01
C VAL A 439 -15.82 22.27 27.55
N ASN A 440 -16.13 21.01 27.91
CA ASN A 440 -15.25 19.87 27.60
C ASN A 440 -15.66 19.02 26.38
N VAL A 441 -16.93 19.05 25.95
CA VAL A 441 -17.44 18.13 24.90
C VAL A 441 -17.06 18.58 23.48
N ARG A 442 -16.80 19.87 23.24
CA ARG A 442 -16.44 20.39 21.91
C ARG A 442 -14.94 20.42 21.59
N CYS A 443 -14.07 20.20 22.58
CA CYS A 443 -12.62 20.42 22.43
C CYS A 443 -11.74 19.18 22.68
N ASN A 444 -12.28 18.04 23.12
CA ASN A 444 -11.47 16.85 23.41
C ASN A 444 -11.31 15.89 22.21
N ALA A 445 -10.98 16.46 21.05
CA ALA A 445 -10.32 15.69 19.98
C ALA A 445 -8.88 15.26 20.36
N ASN A 446 -8.35 15.75 21.50
CA ASN A 446 -6.96 15.59 21.94
C ASN A 446 -6.84 15.12 23.42
N LEU A 447 -7.57 14.08 23.83
CA LEU A 447 -7.14 13.25 24.98
C LEU A 447 -6.20 12.11 24.54
N ASN A 448 -5.56 12.24 23.38
CA ASN A 448 -4.51 11.32 22.91
C ASN A 448 -3.12 11.81 23.34
N SER A 449 -2.91 12.07 24.64
CA SER A 449 -1.57 11.92 25.22
C SER A 449 -1.26 10.45 25.55
N ASP A 450 -2.29 9.61 25.61
CA ASP A 450 -2.10 8.19 25.87
C ASP A 450 -1.65 7.51 24.58
N LEU A 451 -0.40 7.04 24.63
CA LEU A 451 0.18 5.99 23.79
C LEU A 451 -0.61 4.66 23.84
N GLU A 452 -1.75 4.61 24.54
CA GLU A 452 -2.63 3.44 24.59
C GLU A 452 -3.46 3.35 23.30
N GLU A 453 -2.87 2.63 22.35
CA GLU A 453 -3.41 2.22 21.07
C GLU A 453 -4.90 1.80 21.15
N TRP A 454 -5.69 2.33 20.20
CA TRP A 454 -6.91 1.76 19.63
C TRP A 454 -7.70 0.76 20.50
N CYS A 455 -8.69 1.25 21.27
CA CYS A 455 -9.52 0.43 22.17
C CYS A 455 -8.78 -0.21 23.36
N LYS A 456 -7.61 0.34 23.75
CA LYS A 456 -6.66 -0.25 24.71
C LYS A 456 -6.07 -1.59 24.21
N LEU A 457 -5.95 -1.75 22.90
CA LEU A 457 -5.34 -2.90 22.26
C LEU A 457 -3.99 -2.49 21.69
N ARG A 458 -2.96 -3.29 21.94
CA ARG A 458 -1.64 -3.09 21.35
C ARG A 458 -1.63 -3.62 19.91
N CYS A 459 -0.67 -3.20 19.09
CA CYS A 459 -0.48 -3.75 17.74
C CYS A 459 -0.35 -5.29 17.74
N GLU A 460 0.32 -5.86 18.75
CA GLU A 460 0.42 -7.31 18.97
C GLU A 460 -0.90 -7.98 19.41
N ASP A 461 -1.91 -7.21 19.82
CA ASP A 461 -3.24 -7.74 20.10
C ASP A 461 -4.11 -7.80 18.82
N LEU A 462 -3.58 -7.32 17.68
CA LEU A 462 -4.17 -7.31 16.34
C LEU A 462 -3.57 -8.38 15.41
N ILE A 463 -2.77 -9.31 15.95
CA ILE A 463 -2.26 -10.46 15.21
C ILE A 463 -3.46 -11.16 14.57
N ASP A 464 -3.37 -11.44 13.27
CA ASP A 464 -4.47 -11.96 12.44
C ASP A 464 -5.58 -10.96 12.11
N ILE A 465 -5.23 -9.69 11.88
CA ILE A 465 -6.15 -8.69 11.29
C ILE A 465 -5.63 -8.10 9.96
N THR A 466 -4.34 -8.23 9.70
CA THR A 466 -3.75 -7.86 8.41
C THR A 466 -3.91 -9.00 7.40
N SER A 467 -3.93 -8.67 6.11
CA SER A 467 -3.97 -9.68 5.05
C SER A 467 -2.83 -10.67 5.28
N ASP A 468 -3.07 -11.95 5.00
CA ASP A 468 -2.10 -13.05 5.19
C ASP A 468 -0.73 -12.78 4.50
N THR A 469 -0.65 -11.76 3.65
CA THR A 469 0.60 -11.17 3.16
C THR A 469 1.58 -10.70 4.26
N GLU A 470 1.13 -10.44 5.49
CA GLU A 470 2.03 -10.06 6.60
C GLU A 470 2.48 -11.25 7.48
N LEU A 471 1.74 -12.36 7.48
CA LEU A 471 2.09 -13.58 8.23
C LEU A 471 2.82 -14.63 7.40
N ASP A 472 2.77 -14.52 6.07
CA ASP A 472 3.83 -15.02 5.19
C ASP A 472 5.07 -14.12 5.30
N ALA A 473 5.56 -13.93 6.53
CA ALA A 473 6.93 -13.54 6.82
C ALA A 473 7.86 -14.71 6.43
N TYR A 474 7.84 -15.07 5.14
CA TYR A 474 9.01 -15.64 4.50
C TYR A 474 10.13 -14.68 4.83
N VAL A 475 11.17 -15.16 5.51
CA VAL A 475 12.39 -14.40 5.66
C VAL A 475 12.95 -14.29 4.24
N ARG A 476 12.61 -13.21 3.54
CA ARG A 476 13.01 -12.92 2.17
C ARG A 476 14.17 -11.96 2.23
N VAL A 477 15.38 -12.46 1.98
CA VAL A 477 16.52 -11.60 1.68
C VAL A 477 16.37 -11.17 0.22
N VAL A 478 16.19 -9.88 -0.04
CA VAL A 478 16.12 -9.36 -1.41
C VAL A 478 17.41 -8.61 -1.71
N LEU A 479 18.18 -9.12 -2.66
CA LEU A 479 19.40 -8.50 -3.16
C LEU A 479 19.08 -7.75 -4.45
N LEU A 480 19.06 -6.42 -4.39
CA LEU A 480 18.80 -5.54 -5.53
C LEU A 480 20.12 -4.94 -6.05
N GLY A 481 20.27 -4.80 -7.36
CA GLY A 481 21.38 -4.01 -7.90
C GLY A 481 22.72 -4.73 -7.97
N VAL A 482 22.71 -6.06 -7.86
CA VAL A 482 23.94 -6.85 -7.82
C VAL A 482 24.65 -6.79 -9.18
N HIS A 483 25.81 -6.11 -9.23
CA HIS A 483 26.59 -5.88 -10.46
C HIS A 483 27.52 -7.04 -10.83
N GLY A 484 27.80 -7.95 -9.90
CA GLY A 484 28.54 -9.19 -10.14
C GLY A 484 28.26 -10.19 -9.02
N TRP A 485 28.62 -11.45 -9.26
CA TRP A 485 28.30 -12.54 -8.35
C TRP A 485 29.41 -13.59 -8.34
N ASP A 486 29.54 -14.25 -7.19
CA ASP A 486 30.33 -15.47 -7.03
C ASP A 486 29.50 -16.46 -6.19
N PRO A 487 29.45 -17.76 -6.57
CA PRO A 487 28.71 -18.77 -5.83
C PRO A 487 29.10 -18.85 -4.35
N GLN A 488 30.37 -18.60 -4.01
CA GLN A 488 30.83 -18.62 -2.62
C GLN A 488 30.30 -17.43 -1.82
N VAL A 489 30.21 -16.26 -2.45
CA VAL A 489 29.62 -15.06 -1.83
C VAL A 489 28.12 -15.27 -1.59
N LEU A 490 27.40 -15.81 -2.57
CA LEU A 490 25.98 -16.14 -2.41
C LEU A 490 25.75 -17.19 -1.30
N TYR A 491 26.59 -18.22 -1.25
CA TYR A 491 26.56 -19.20 -0.18
C TYR A 491 26.83 -18.56 1.19
N ALA A 492 27.83 -17.69 1.29
CA ALA A 492 28.15 -16.96 2.53
C ALA A 492 26.98 -16.07 2.99
N ILE A 493 26.30 -15.39 2.06
CA ILE A 493 25.08 -14.62 2.35
C ILE A 493 23.99 -15.54 2.93
N LYS A 494 23.75 -16.70 2.31
CA LYS A 494 22.76 -17.67 2.81
C LYS A 494 23.11 -18.15 4.22
N VAL A 495 24.36 -18.52 4.47
CA VAL A 495 24.83 -18.96 5.80
C VAL A 495 24.67 -17.85 6.83
N HIS A 496 25.04 -16.61 6.47
CA HIS A 496 24.91 -15.46 7.36
C HIS A 496 23.46 -15.25 7.79
N PHE A 497 22.53 -15.11 6.84
CA PHE A 497 21.12 -14.89 7.18
C PHE A 497 20.47 -16.11 7.84
N SER A 498 20.86 -17.33 7.46
CA SER A 498 20.40 -18.55 8.12
C SER A 498 20.85 -18.63 9.58
N SER A 499 22.05 -18.12 9.90
CA SER A 499 22.55 -18.07 11.28
C SER A 499 21.80 -17.09 12.18
N LEU A 500 21.16 -16.07 11.60
CA LEU A 500 20.31 -15.12 12.32
C LEU A 500 18.92 -15.71 12.66
N LEU A 501 18.57 -16.88 12.09
CA LEU A 501 17.29 -17.53 12.30
C LEU A 501 17.39 -18.68 13.31
N PRO A 502 16.32 -18.90 14.11
CA PRO A 502 16.11 -20.13 14.87
C PRO A 502 16.24 -21.38 13.98
N GLU A 503 16.75 -22.49 14.52
CA GLU A 503 17.09 -23.69 13.73
C GLU A 503 15.89 -24.28 12.96
N ASP A 504 14.71 -24.22 13.57
CA ASP A 504 13.42 -24.63 13.03
C ASP A 504 12.96 -23.80 11.84
N ARG A 505 13.44 -22.56 11.70
CA ARG A 505 13.04 -21.63 10.63
C ARG A 505 14.09 -21.45 9.54
N ARG A 506 15.25 -22.10 9.64
CA ARG A 506 16.33 -21.97 8.64
C ARG A 506 15.92 -22.46 7.25
N SER A 507 15.04 -23.47 7.17
CA SER A 507 14.49 -23.99 5.91
C SER A 507 13.47 -23.07 5.24
N GLU A 508 12.98 -22.05 5.96
CA GLU A 508 12.02 -21.08 5.42
C GLU A 508 12.70 -19.88 4.74
N LEU A 509 14.03 -19.75 4.87
CA LEU A 509 14.80 -18.63 4.29
C LEU A 509 14.74 -18.69 2.76
N LYS A 510 14.14 -17.66 2.17
CA LYS A 510 14.11 -17.46 0.71
C LYS A 510 14.99 -16.27 0.36
N ILE A 511 15.77 -16.40 -0.70
CA ILE A 511 16.66 -15.32 -1.16
C ILE A 511 16.28 -14.99 -2.59
N CYS A 512 15.88 -13.75 -2.80
CA CYS A 512 15.54 -13.19 -4.09
C CYS A 512 16.71 -12.32 -4.57
N ILE A 513 17.09 -12.48 -5.83
CA ILE A 513 18.13 -11.68 -6.47
C ILE A 513 17.54 -10.98 -7.68
N VAL A 514 17.66 -9.65 -7.69
CA VAL A 514 17.39 -8.77 -8.83
C VAL A 514 18.72 -8.17 -9.33
N PRO A 515 19.41 -8.90 -10.21
CA PRO A 515 20.75 -8.56 -10.68
C PRO A 515 20.75 -7.46 -11.76
N ALA A 516 21.81 -6.65 -11.77
CA ALA A 516 22.01 -5.57 -12.76
C ALA A 516 22.76 -6.03 -14.03
N THR A 517 23.38 -7.20 -13.97
CA THR A 517 24.17 -7.78 -15.04
C THR A 517 23.77 -9.26 -15.25
N ARG A 518 24.30 -9.88 -16.30
CA ARG A 518 24.11 -11.27 -16.77
C ARG A 518 25.42 -11.78 -17.40
N PRO A 519 25.61 -13.07 -17.75
CA PRO A 519 24.79 -14.23 -17.43
C PRO A 519 25.03 -14.72 -15.99
N LEU A 520 24.02 -15.34 -15.38
CA LEU A 520 24.19 -15.94 -14.06
C LEU A 520 24.84 -17.33 -14.19
N ASN A 521 26.17 -17.39 -14.12
CA ASN A 521 26.98 -18.61 -14.34
C ASN A 521 26.67 -19.82 -13.41
N PHE A 522 25.73 -19.69 -12.46
CA PHE A 522 25.36 -20.70 -11.48
C PHE A 522 23.96 -21.31 -11.69
N PHE A 523 23.29 -21.05 -12.83
CA PHE A 523 22.01 -21.70 -13.15
C PHE A 523 22.05 -23.25 -13.18
N ASN A 524 23.24 -23.85 -13.14
CA ASN A 524 23.45 -25.29 -12.99
C ASN A 524 23.53 -25.81 -11.54
N VAL A 525 23.56 -24.93 -10.53
CA VAL A 525 23.23 -25.36 -9.17
C VAL A 525 21.73 -25.50 -9.17
N SER A 526 21.22 -26.70 -8.89
CA SER A 526 19.80 -26.99 -8.73
C SER A 526 19.06 -25.76 -8.20
N ILE A 527 17.92 -25.44 -8.80
CA ILE A 527 16.92 -24.57 -8.17
C ILE A 527 16.49 -25.31 -6.90
N ASP A 528 17.34 -25.25 -5.86
CA ASP A 528 16.92 -25.44 -4.50
C ASP A 528 15.86 -24.38 -4.31
N ALA A 529 14.71 -24.77 -3.77
CA ALA A 529 13.50 -23.95 -3.64
C ALA A 529 13.71 -22.62 -2.85
N ASP A 530 14.94 -22.28 -2.49
CA ASP A 530 15.37 -21.17 -1.67
C ASP A 530 15.87 -19.96 -2.47
N TRP A 531 16.22 -20.08 -3.76
CA TRP A 531 16.73 -18.98 -4.57
C TRP A 531 15.78 -18.58 -5.70
N TYR A 532 15.45 -17.28 -5.78
CA TYR A 532 14.61 -16.71 -6.84
C TYR A 532 15.38 -15.67 -7.63
N PHE A 533 15.44 -15.84 -8.96
CA PHE A 533 16.08 -14.91 -9.88
C PHE A 533 15.05 -14.26 -10.78
N PHE A 534 15.00 -12.93 -10.78
CA PHE A 534 14.09 -12.21 -11.65
C PHE A 534 14.67 -12.07 -13.06
N VAL A 535 13.82 -12.34 -14.06
CA VAL A 535 14.14 -12.20 -15.48
C VAL A 535 13.06 -11.33 -16.13
N ALA A 536 13.43 -10.47 -17.07
CA ALA A 536 12.49 -9.51 -17.65
C ALA A 536 11.52 -10.15 -18.64
N ASN A 537 11.96 -11.16 -19.40
CA ASN A 537 11.13 -11.90 -20.36
C ASN A 537 11.73 -13.28 -20.67
N GLU A 538 10.94 -14.14 -21.33
CA GLU A 538 11.37 -15.48 -21.75
C GLU A 538 12.52 -15.46 -22.77
N GLN A 539 12.66 -14.38 -23.54
CA GLN A 539 13.75 -14.22 -24.51
C GLN A 539 15.11 -14.07 -23.81
N GLU A 540 15.17 -13.35 -22.69
CA GLU A 540 16.37 -13.23 -21.87
C GLU A 540 16.75 -14.60 -21.25
N VAL A 541 15.77 -15.40 -20.83
CA VAL A 541 15.98 -16.80 -20.38
C VAL A 541 16.56 -17.65 -21.51
N ALA A 542 16.00 -17.55 -22.72
CA ALA A 542 16.46 -18.31 -23.88
C ALA A 542 17.88 -17.92 -24.29
N LEU A 543 18.20 -16.62 -24.27
CA LEU A 543 19.54 -16.13 -24.54
C LEU A 543 20.56 -16.66 -23.51
N GLU A 544 20.22 -16.62 -22.22
CA GLU A 544 21.07 -17.17 -21.15
C GLU A 544 21.36 -18.65 -21.34
N ARG A 545 20.34 -19.46 -21.68
CA ARG A 545 20.52 -20.88 -22.00
C ARG A 545 21.45 -21.07 -23.19
N SER A 546 21.26 -20.28 -24.26
CA SER A 546 22.11 -20.36 -25.45
C SER A 546 23.58 -20.00 -25.18
N ILE A 547 23.83 -19.02 -24.30
CA ILE A 547 25.20 -18.62 -23.91
C ILE A 547 25.85 -19.72 -23.06
N GLN A 548 25.07 -20.40 -22.20
CA GLN A 548 25.55 -21.50 -21.37
C GLN A 548 25.88 -22.74 -22.18
N GLU A 549 25.06 -23.09 -23.17
CA GLU A 549 25.29 -24.26 -24.05
C GLU A 549 26.54 -24.11 -24.92
N ARG A 550 26.94 -22.87 -25.25
CA ARG A 550 28.06 -22.58 -26.17
C ARG A 550 29.44 -22.56 -25.52
N GLU A 551 29.57 -22.78 -24.20
CA GLU A 551 30.84 -22.68 -23.44
C GLU A 551 31.71 -21.45 -23.79
N LEU A 552 31.09 -20.37 -24.27
CA LEU A 552 31.80 -19.18 -24.74
C LEU A 552 32.59 -18.55 -23.59
N VAL A 553 33.83 -18.13 -23.86
CA VAL A 553 34.68 -17.41 -22.91
C VAL A 553 33.91 -16.22 -22.33
N GLY A 554 33.45 -16.39 -21.09
CA GLY A 554 32.37 -15.60 -20.50
C GLY A 554 32.76 -14.18 -20.12
N GLY A 555 31.90 -13.23 -20.45
CA GLY A 555 31.90 -11.88 -19.91
C GLY A 555 30.50 -11.50 -19.44
N ILE A 556 30.37 -10.38 -18.74
CA ILE A 556 29.09 -9.91 -18.20
C ILE A 556 28.40 -8.93 -19.16
N TYR A 557 27.08 -8.99 -19.29
CA TYR A 557 26.26 -8.02 -20.02
C TYR A 557 25.17 -7.41 -19.16
N SER A 558 24.66 -6.25 -19.54
CA SER A 558 23.66 -5.53 -18.74
C SER A 558 22.24 -5.96 -19.11
N SER A 559 21.43 -6.35 -18.11
CA SER A 559 20.02 -6.73 -18.24
C SER A 559 19.09 -5.50 -18.24
N THR A 560 17.77 -5.71 -18.35
CA THR A 560 16.76 -4.64 -18.21
C THR A 560 16.96 -3.83 -16.92
N PRO A 561 16.82 -2.49 -16.94
CA PRO A 561 16.96 -1.68 -15.73
C PRO A 561 16.07 -2.19 -14.59
N ILE A 562 16.64 -2.28 -13.40
CA ILE A 562 15.99 -2.88 -12.23
C ILE A 562 14.71 -2.13 -11.87
N THR A 563 14.72 -0.80 -11.94
CA THR A 563 13.54 0.01 -11.68
C THR A 563 12.41 -0.27 -12.67
N SER A 564 12.71 -0.51 -13.95
CA SER A 564 11.70 -0.91 -14.94
C SER A 564 11.10 -2.28 -14.63
N LEU A 565 11.93 -3.23 -14.19
CA LEU A 565 11.46 -4.54 -13.73
C LEU A 565 10.58 -4.39 -12.47
N MET A 566 11.02 -3.60 -11.49
CA MET A 566 10.23 -3.30 -10.29
C MET A 566 8.91 -2.60 -10.64
N ALA A 567 8.91 -1.67 -11.60
CA ALA A 567 7.70 -1.01 -12.07
C ALA A 567 6.71 -1.98 -12.71
N SER A 568 7.18 -3.03 -13.38
CA SER A 568 6.30 -4.04 -13.98
C SER A 568 5.56 -4.89 -12.93
N VAL A 569 6.15 -5.08 -11.74
CA VAL A 569 5.58 -5.93 -10.67
C VAL A 569 4.91 -5.13 -9.55
N THR A 570 5.18 -3.83 -9.45
CA THR A 570 4.65 -2.99 -8.36
C THR A 570 3.22 -2.56 -8.64
N LYS A 571 2.30 -2.98 -7.77
CA LYS A 571 0.92 -2.47 -7.73
C LYS A 571 0.86 -1.26 -6.78
N THR A 572 0.24 -0.17 -7.21
CA THR A 572 0.09 1.05 -6.41
C THR A 572 -1.38 1.43 -6.24
N VAL A 573 -1.75 1.89 -5.04
CA VAL A 573 -3.10 2.36 -4.74
C VAL A 573 -3.39 3.75 -5.34
N HIS A 574 -2.35 4.59 -5.45
CA HIS A 574 -2.47 5.95 -5.97
C HIS A 574 -1.73 6.11 -7.30
N ASP A 575 -2.41 6.73 -8.26
CA ASP A 575 -1.86 7.06 -9.57
C ASP A 575 -0.64 7.98 -9.51
N SER A 576 -0.59 8.89 -8.53
CA SER A 576 0.61 9.72 -8.29
C SER A 576 1.84 8.89 -7.90
N SER A 577 1.65 7.80 -7.14
CA SER A 577 2.72 6.86 -6.78
C SER A 577 3.13 6.02 -7.99
N ARG A 578 2.16 5.62 -8.82
CA ARG A 578 2.45 4.95 -10.09
C ARG A 578 3.31 5.83 -11.00
N ALA A 579 2.91 7.10 -11.16
CA ALA A 579 3.64 8.07 -11.95
C ALA A 579 5.07 8.29 -11.45
N ALA A 580 5.27 8.36 -10.13
CA ALA A 580 6.60 8.48 -9.52
C ALA A 580 7.50 7.27 -9.83
N ILE A 581 6.97 6.05 -9.74
CA ILE A 581 7.70 4.81 -10.08
C ILE A 581 8.06 4.77 -11.56
N LEU A 582 7.12 5.15 -12.43
CA LEU A 582 7.33 5.22 -13.87
C LEU A 582 8.38 6.28 -14.25
N TYR A 583 8.36 7.44 -13.58
CA TYR A 583 9.40 8.46 -13.72
C TYR A 583 10.78 7.95 -13.27
N ALA A 584 10.86 7.27 -12.12
CA ALA A 584 12.12 6.65 -11.65
C ALA A 584 12.63 5.56 -12.61
N SER A 585 11.73 4.88 -13.32
CA SER A 585 12.08 3.92 -14.38
C SER A 585 12.70 4.62 -15.58
N ALA A 586 12.11 5.73 -16.04
CA ALA A 586 12.68 6.57 -17.10
C ALA A 586 14.07 7.11 -16.72
N LEU A 587 14.25 7.55 -15.46
CA LEU A 587 15.53 8.00 -14.93
C LEU A 587 16.62 6.92 -15.04
N ALA A 588 16.32 5.68 -14.67
CA ALA A 588 17.29 4.58 -14.74
C ALA A 588 17.64 4.18 -16.18
N ILE A 589 16.66 4.18 -17.08
CA ILE A 589 16.88 3.95 -18.51
C ILE A 589 17.87 5.01 -19.06
N LEU A 590 17.64 6.29 -18.72
CA LEU A 590 18.50 7.38 -19.14
C LEU A 590 19.89 7.30 -18.51
N SER A 591 19.99 6.95 -17.23
CA SER A 591 21.27 6.77 -16.52
C SER A 591 22.15 5.70 -17.17
N ARG A 592 21.55 4.57 -17.59
CA ARG A 592 22.26 3.54 -18.34
C ARG A 592 22.82 4.10 -19.64
N MET A 593 21.99 4.78 -20.42
CA MET A 593 22.34 5.30 -21.74
C MET A 593 23.41 6.40 -21.69
N GLU A 594 23.33 7.33 -20.73
CA GLU A 594 24.28 8.44 -20.62
C GLU A 594 25.72 7.93 -20.46
N HIS A 595 25.90 6.81 -19.75
CA HIS A 595 27.22 6.29 -19.43
C HIS A 595 27.63 5.04 -20.21
N SER A 596 26.79 4.46 -21.07
CA SER A 596 27.13 3.25 -21.85
C SER A 596 27.32 3.51 -23.34
N GLY A 597 26.97 4.70 -23.84
CA GLY A 597 27.11 5.09 -25.25
C GLY A 597 26.20 4.33 -26.22
N ILE A 598 25.14 3.66 -25.74
CA ILE A 598 24.25 2.83 -26.55
C ILE A 598 23.44 3.69 -27.55
N LEU A 599 23.49 3.31 -28.83
CA LEU A 599 22.73 3.90 -29.96
C LEU A 599 21.38 3.18 -30.23
N ASP A 600 20.76 2.59 -29.21
CA ASP A 600 19.57 1.74 -29.39
C ASP A 600 18.30 2.59 -29.62
N SER A 601 17.68 2.42 -30.79
CA SER A 601 16.41 3.05 -31.17
C SER A 601 15.26 2.64 -30.25
N SER A 602 15.37 1.51 -29.56
CA SER A 602 14.40 1.01 -28.57
C SER A 602 14.23 1.94 -27.36
N ILE A 603 15.24 2.74 -27.00
CA ILE A 603 15.21 3.55 -25.77
C ILE A 603 14.17 4.67 -25.86
N ASN A 604 14.14 5.41 -26.97
CA ASN A 604 13.13 6.45 -27.17
C ASN A 604 11.73 5.84 -27.20
N THR A 605 11.58 4.62 -27.72
CA THR A 605 10.32 3.86 -27.66
C THR A 605 9.94 3.52 -26.21
N GLN A 606 10.88 3.10 -25.37
CA GLN A 606 10.64 2.83 -23.95
C GLN A 606 10.23 4.09 -23.18
N ILE A 607 10.93 5.21 -23.37
CA ILE A 607 10.56 6.49 -22.74
C ILE A 607 9.19 6.97 -23.23
N THR A 608 8.90 6.82 -24.52
CA THR A 608 7.58 7.14 -25.10
C THR A 608 6.48 6.26 -24.49
N LYS A 609 6.73 4.96 -24.32
CA LYS A 609 5.79 4.04 -23.67
C LYS A 609 5.50 4.45 -22.23
N ILE A 610 6.54 4.79 -21.45
CA ILE A 610 6.40 5.28 -20.08
C ILE A 610 5.59 6.58 -20.06
N PHE A 611 5.87 7.52 -20.98
CA PHE A 611 5.11 8.76 -21.09
C PHE A 611 3.63 8.51 -21.38
N GLN A 612 3.32 7.61 -22.33
CA GLN A 612 1.96 7.22 -22.66
C GLN A 612 1.26 6.59 -21.45
N GLU A 613 1.93 5.71 -20.71
CA GLU A 613 1.39 5.08 -19.50
C GLU A 613 1.08 6.11 -18.42
N ILE A 614 1.99 7.05 -18.14
CA ILE A 614 1.74 8.13 -17.18
C ILE A 614 0.59 9.03 -17.65
N SER A 615 0.46 9.26 -18.96
CA SER A 615 -0.61 10.09 -19.53
C SER A 615 -2.00 9.45 -19.43
N MET A 616 -2.08 8.14 -19.20
CA MET A 616 -3.33 7.42 -18.96
C MET A 616 -3.78 7.43 -17.49
N LEU A 617 -2.94 7.91 -16.57
CA LEU A 617 -3.25 7.96 -15.14
C LEU A 617 -4.17 9.14 -14.81
N ASP A 618 -5.09 8.93 -13.86
CA ASP A 618 -5.97 9.98 -13.36
C ASP A 618 -5.20 10.91 -12.39
N GLY A 619 -5.61 12.18 -12.31
CA GLY A 619 -5.03 13.15 -11.36
C GLY A 619 -4.02 14.14 -11.95
N GLY A 620 -3.73 14.07 -13.25
CA GLY A 620 -3.17 15.17 -14.04
C GLY A 620 -1.94 14.80 -14.87
N PRO A 621 -1.36 15.75 -15.63
CA PRO A 621 -0.07 15.51 -16.25
C PRO A 621 1.02 15.56 -15.17
N TYR A 622 1.40 14.39 -14.65
CA TYR A 622 2.52 14.23 -13.71
C TYR A 622 3.88 14.50 -14.35
N VAL A 623 3.96 14.36 -15.68
CA VAL A 623 5.19 14.55 -16.44
C VAL A 623 4.92 15.31 -17.73
N GLN A 624 5.96 15.97 -18.25
CA GLN A 624 6.03 16.51 -19.59
C GLN A 624 7.08 15.74 -20.40
N TYR A 625 6.73 15.40 -21.64
CA TYR A 625 7.69 14.86 -22.59
C TYR A 625 8.59 15.98 -23.11
N ASP A 626 9.90 15.76 -23.04
CA ASP A 626 10.90 16.72 -23.49
C ASP A 626 11.87 16.04 -24.46
N SER A 627 11.71 16.39 -25.73
CA SER A 627 12.59 15.96 -26.82
C SER A 627 13.72 16.97 -27.11
N GLU A 628 13.73 18.14 -26.47
CA GLU A 628 14.60 19.26 -26.85
C GLU A 628 15.68 19.60 -25.80
N ARG A 629 15.38 19.57 -24.50
CA ARG A 629 16.32 20.00 -23.42
C ARG A 629 17.27 18.89 -22.93
N SER A 630 17.20 17.69 -23.51
CA SER A 630 17.87 16.46 -23.06
C SER A 630 19.40 16.42 -23.14
N ALA A 631 20.07 17.51 -23.50
CA ALA A 631 21.50 17.50 -23.82
C ALA A 631 22.39 18.36 -22.91
N MET A 632 21.79 19.03 -21.92
CA MET A 632 22.47 20.04 -21.11
C MET A 632 22.20 19.78 -19.63
N PRO A 633 23.21 19.29 -18.88
CA PRO A 633 23.05 19.09 -17.44
C PRO A 633 22.68 20.40 -16.75
N LEU A 634 21.68 20.34 -15.88
CA LEU A 634 21.25 21.40 -14.97
C LEU A 634 20.78 22.68 -15.65
N ILE A 635 20.43 22.64 -16.93
CA ILE A 635 20.06 23.84 -17.72
C ILE A 635 18.88 24.61 -17.12
N LEU A 636 18.00 23.96 -16.35
CA LEU A 636 16.88 24.64 -15.68
C LEU A 636 17.29 25.44 -14.43
N PHE A 637 18.50 25.23 -13.91
CA PHE A 637 18.96 25.79 -12.64
C PHE A 637 20.15 26.75 -12.79
N MET A 638 20.64 26.99 -14.00
CA MET A 638 21.82 27.81 -14.25
C MET A 638 21.74 28.57 -15.57
N SER A 639 22.76 29.38 -15.85
CA SER A 639 22.89 30.07 -17.13
C SER A 639 23.26 29.11 -18.26
N LEU A 640 23.00 29.52 -19.52
CA LEU A 640 23.40 28.74 -20.68
C LEU A 640 24.92 28.57 -20.74
N GLU A 641 25.68 29.60 -20.36
CA GLU A 641 27.14 29.54 -20.28
C GLU A 641 27.61 28.44 -19.31
N GLU A 642 27.07 28.42 -18.10
CA GLU A 642 27.44 27.43 -17.07
C GLU A 642 27.07 26.02 -17.51
N ALA A 643 25.88 25.83 -18.08
CA ALA A 643 25.43 24.54 -18.57
C ALA A 643 26.33 24.02 -19.71
N LEU A 644 26.80 24.91 -20.61
CA LEU A 644 27.75 24.55 -21.67
C LEU A 644 29.13 24.19 -21.12
N LYS A 645 29.61 24.86 -20.06
CA LYS A 645 30.88 24.53 -19.41
C LYS A 645 30.88 23.13 -18.80
N ILE A 646 29.74 22.68 -18.29
CA ILE A 646 29.62 21.37 -17.63
C ILE A 646 29.11 20.25 -18.54
N SER A 647 28.67 20.56 -19.77
CA SER A 647 28.17 19.56 -20.71
C SER A 647 29.28 18.62 -21.19
N PRO A 648 29.12 17.28 -21.05
CA PRO A 648 30.13 16.33 -21.50
C PRO A 648 30.32 16.42 -23.01
N TYR A 649 29.26 16.68 -23.78
CA TYR A 649 29.32 16.78 -25.23
C TYR A 649 30.08 18.02 -25.71
N VAL A 650 29.99 19.14 -24.98
CA VAL A 650 30.78 20.35 -25.28
C VAL A 650 32.25 20.08 -24.99
N PHE A 651 32.54 19.45 -23.85
CA PHE A 651 33.90 19.03 -23.50
C PHE A 651 34.48 18.02 -24.49
N ILE A 652 33.66 17.08 -24.97
CA ILE A 652 34.03 16.13 -26.03
C ILE A 652 34.22 16.84 -27.37
N TYR A 653 33.57 17.98 -27.63
CA TYR A 653 33.75 18.71 -28.89
C TYR A 653 34.97 19.63 -28.87
N ASP A 654 35.28 20.23 -27.72
CA ASP A 654 36.49 21.03 -27.50
C ASP A 654 37.04 20.82 -26.07
N PRO A 655 37.99 19.89 -25.91
CA PRO A 655 38.62 19.62 -24.62
C PRO A 655 39.49 20.78 -24.11
N SER A 656 39.92 21.67 -25.01
CA SER A 656 40.81 22.80 -24.71
C SER A 656 40.05 24.06 -24.24
N ARG A 657 38.75 24.14 -24.54
CA ARG A 657 37.81 25.19 -24.12
C ARG A 657 38.24 26.60 -24.50
N THR A 658 38.97 26.80 -25.60
CA THR A 658 39.64 28.09 -25.83
C THR A 658 38.71 29.17 -26.37
N ASP A 659 37.71 28.86 -27.21
CA ASP A 659 36.83 29.90 -27.82
C ASP A 659 35.37 29.46 -28.15
N ILE A 660 35.01 28.20 -27.91
CA ILE A 660 33.74 27.64 -28.43
C ILE A 660 32.47 28.21 -27.78
N LEU A 661 32.55 28.63 -26.52
CA LEU A 661 31.39 29.21 -25.83
C LEU A 661 30.99 30.56 -26.45
N ALA A 662 31.97 31.37 -26.85
CA ALA A 662 31.73 32.64 -27.53
C ALA A 662 31.13 32.42 -28.93
N GLU A 663 31.62 31.42 -29.67
CA GLU A 663 31.07 31.03 -30.98
C GLU A 663 29.61 30.57 -30.85
N LEU A 664 29.31 29.66 -29.91
CA LEU A 664 27.96 29.16 -29.67
C LEU A 664 26.99 30.27 -29.25
N ARG A 665 27.43 31.22 -28.42
CA ARG A 665 26.62 32.39 -28.05
C ARG A 665 26.24 33.23 -29.27
N ILE A 666 27.21 33.56 -30.12
CA ILE A 666 26.99 34.37 -31.33
C ILE A 666 26.02 33.67 -32.28
N GLN A 667 26.17 32.36 -32.46
CA GLN A 667 25.28 31.55 -33.32
C GLN A 667 23.85 31.46 -32.79
N CYS A 668 23.69 31.41 -31.46
CA CYS A 668 22.40 31.45 -30.81
C CYS A 668 21.74 32.84 -30.84
N GLU A 669 22.44 33.87 -31.33
CA GLU A 669 21.98 35.27 -31.39
C GLU A 669 21.65 35.85 -30.00
N LEU A 670 22.38 35.41 -28.97
CA LEU A 670 22.15 35.83 -27.59
C LEU A 670 23.03 37.01 -27.19
N LEU A 671 22.41 37.98 -26.50
CA LEU A 671 23.14 39.02 -25.77
C LEU A 671 23.98 38.39 -24.65
N VAL A 672 25.01 39.11 -24.18
CA VAL A 672 25.86 38.63 -23.08
C VAL A 672 25.04 38.42 -21.80
N ASP A 673 24.11 39.32 -21.50
CA ASP A 673 23.25 39.22 -20.33
C ASP A 673 22.27 38.03 -20.44
N GLU A 674 21.76 37.74 -21.64
CA GLU A 674 20.89 36.57 -21.90
C GLU A 674 21.66 35.25 -21.83
N PHE A 675 22.96 35.27 -22.14
CA PHE A 675 23.83 34.10 -22.08
C PHE A 675 24.26 33.74 -20.64
N THR A 676 24.38 34.76 -19.79
CA THR A 676 24.93 34.66 -18.42
C THR A 676 23.85 34.68 -17.33
N SER A 677 22.61 35.07 -17.64
CA SER A 677 21.46 34.91 -16.75
C SER A 677 20.89 33.49 -16.78
N GLU A 678 20.13 33.10 -15.75
CA GLU A 678 19.50 31.77 -15.70
C GLU A 678 18.68 31.51 -16.96
N PHE A 679 18.85 30.34 -17.58
CA PHE A 679 18.24 30.02 -18.87
C PHE A 679 16.71 30.09 -18.85
N CYS A 680 16.09 29.78 -17.70
CA CYS A 680 14.65 29.90 -17.49
C CYS A 680 14.13 31.34 -17.60
N ASN A 681 14.99 32.35 -17.43
CA ASN A 681 14.64 33.77 -17.61
C ASN A 681 14.60 34.19 -19.09
N LEU A 682 15.16 33.38 -19.99
CA LEU A 682 15.05 33.60 -21.43
C LEU A 682 13.58 33.43 -21.86
N ASN A 683 13.14 34.19 -22.86
CA ASN A 683 11.80 34.06 -23.43
C ASN A 683 11.47 32.58 -23.74
N PRO A 684 10.37 32.01 -23.22
CA PRO A 684 10.02 30.61 -23.42
C PRO A 684 9.96 30.16 -24.88
N LYS A 685 9.69 31.08 -25.81
CA LYS A 685 9.71 30.79 -27.27
C LYS A 685 11.12 30.67 -27.85
N LEU A 686 12.10 31.35 -27.25
CA LEU A 686 13.50 31.33 -27.67
C LEU A 686 14.26 30.12 -27.12
N GLN A 687 13.88 29.61 -25.95
CA GLN A 687 14.54 28.47 -25.31
C GLN A 687 14.67 27.23 -26.23
N PRO A 688 13.58 26.70 -26.85
CA PRO A 688 13.65 25.67 -27.88
C PRO A 688 14.62 25.95 -29.03
N HIS A 689 14.59 27.18 -29.54
CA HIS A 689 15.36 27.59 -30.72
C HIS A 689 16.86 27.57 -30.44
N VAL A 690 17.26 28.09 -29.28
CA VAL A 690 18.64 28.07 -28.79
C VAL A 690 19.14 26.63 -28.65
N LEU A 691 18.35 25.77 -28.00
CA LEU A 691 18.73 24.36 -27.78
C LEU A 691 18.87 23.60 -29.11
N ARG A 692 17.96 23.80 -30.07
CA ARG A 692 18.07 23.20 -31.42
C ARG A 692 19.31 23.66 -32.17
N LYS A 693 19.65 24.95 -32.11
CA LYS A 693 20.87 25.49 -32.74
C LYS A 693 22.14 24.85 -32.14
N ILE A 694 22.19 24.70 -30.83
CA ILE A 694 23.31 24.03 -30.14
C ILE A 694 23.39 22.55 -30.54
N ASN A 695 22.24 21.85 -30.53
CA ASN A 695 22.15 20.44 -30.91
C ASN A 695 22.56 20.18 -32.37
N GLY A 696 22.26 21.10 -33.28
CA GLY A 696 22.69 20.99 -34.68
C GLY A 696 24.21 21.11 -34.88
N ARG A 697 24.93 21.70 -33.94
CA ARG A 697 26.38 21.94 -34.04
C ARG A 697 27.21 20.85 -33.36
N ILE A 698 26.78 20.42 -32.18
CA ILE A 698 27.47 19.40 -31.40
C ILE A 698 26.86 18.05 -31.76
N LYS A 699 27.60 17.22 -32.50
CA LYS A 699 27.16 15.86 -32.91
C LYS A 699 26.81 15.04 -31.67
N ARG A 700 25.53 14.67 -31.53
CA ARG A 700 24.94 14.06 -30.33
C ARG A 700 24.06 12.87 -30.70
N ILE A 701 23.71 12.09 -29.69
CA ILE A 701 22.71 11.03 -29.78
C ILE A 701 21.35 11.65 -29.44
N GLU A 702 20.35 11.50 -30.31
CA GLU A 702 18.99 12.00 -30.07
C GLU A 702 18.29 11.23 -28.95
N ARG A 703 17.81 11.96 -27.94
CA ARG A 703 17.32 11.37 -26.69
C ARG A 703 16.11 12.16 -26.21
N SER A 704 15.03 11.45 -25.92
CA SER A 704 13.88 12.04 -25.25
C SER A 704 13.92 11.75 -23.76
N GLN A 705 13.42 12.67 -22.94
CA GLN A 705 13.33 12.50 -21.49
C GLN A 705 11.96 12.90 -20.95
N LEU A 706 11.72 12.56 -19.70
CA LEU A 706 10.55 13.03 -18.95
C LEU A 706 10.98 14.15 -18.00
N VAL A 707 10.13 15.15 -17.89
CA VAL A 707 10.24 16.24 -16.91
C VAL A 707 9.13 16.04 -15.90
N TRP A 708 9.49 15.82 -14.63
CA TRP A 708 8.52 15.76 -13.55
C TRP A 708 7.84 17.12 -13.37
N LEU A 709 6.51 17.12 -13.36
CA LEU A 709 5.67 18.31 -13.22
C LEU A 709 4.89 18.22 -11.91
N ARG A 710 5.24 19.06 -10.94
CA ARG A 710 4.43 19.23 -9.73
C ARG A 710 4.59 20.63 -9.13
N ARG A 711 3.61 21.07 -8.32
CA ARG A 711 3.35 22.48 -7.96
C ARG A 711 4.59 23.23 -7.45
N THR A 712 5.52 22.53 -6.82
CA THR A 712 6.68 23.11 -6.16
C THR A 712 8.00 22.89 -6.87
N CYS A 713 8.13 21.95 -7.82
CA CYS A 713 9.40 21.65 -8.47
C CYS A 713 9.20 21.02 -9.86
N THR A 714 9.97 21.50 -10.83
CA THR A 714 10.15 20.85 -12.13
C THR A 714 11.51 20.18 -12.17
N MET A 715 11.55 18.90 -12.54
CA MET A 715 12.80 18.11 -12.52
C MET A 715 12.91 17.20 -13.74
N PRO A 716 13.79 17.53 -14.71
CA PRO A 716 14.16 16.63 -15.81
C PRO A 716 14.91 15.41 -15.28
N CYS A 717 14.71 14.26 -15.91
CA CYS A 717 15.44 13.04 -15.56
C CYS A 717 16.97 13.24 -15.63
N LEU A 718 17.47 13.96 -16.64
CA LEU A 718 18.90 14.20 -16.80
C LEU A 718 19.49 14.96 -15.61
N ASP A 719 18.80 16.01 -15.16
CA ASP A 719 19.25 16.85 -14.05
C ASP A 719 19.24 16.06 -12.73
N MET A 720 18.16 15.30 -12.50
CA MET A 720 18.06 14.39 -11.35
C MET A 720 19.24 13.40 -11.33
N MET A 721 19.57 12.79 -12.46
CA MET A 721 20.68 11.85 -12.57
C MET A 721 22.03 12.48 -12.16
N TYR A 722 22.37 13.64 -12.71
CA TYR A 722 23.64 14.31 -12.37
C TYR A 722 23.70 14.75 -10.90
N ILE A 723 22.58 15.21 -10.34
CA ILE A 723 22.49 15.54 -8.91
C ILE A 723 22.69 14.29 -8.05
N LEU A 724 22.09 13.15 -8.41
CA LEU A 724 22.26 11.89 -7.66
C LEU A 724 23.69 11.38 -7.69
N ILE A 725 24.36 11.43 -8.84
CA ILE A 725 25.78 11.10 -8.94
C ILE A 725 26.59 12.03 -8.02
N ALA A 726 26.31 13.33 -8.04
CA ALA A 726 27.00 14.29 -7.20
C ALA A 726 26.71 14.11 -5.70
N ILE A 727 25.52 13.65 -5.30
CA ILE A 727 25.22 13.28 -3.91
C ILE A 727 26.06 12.06 -3.52
N SER A 728 26.08 11.03 -4.36
CA SER A 728 26.84 9.80 -4.13
C SER A 728 28.36 10.00 -4.10
N VAL A 729 28.88 10.98 -4.86
CA VAL A 729 30.32 11.25 -5.02
C VAL A 729 30.82 12.41 -4.14
N GLY A 730 29.97 13.40 -3.82
CA GLY A 730 30.42 14.78 -3.58
C GLY A 730 29.81 15.50 -2.38
N TRP A 731 29.14 14.79 -1.46
CA TRP A 731 29.16 15.21 -0.04
C TRP A 731 30.47 14.80 0.68
N LEU A 732 31.32 14.02 0.01
CA LEU A 732 32.65 13.56 0.42
C LEU A 732 33.73 14.65 0.40
N ASN A 733 33.50 15.80 1.04
CA ASN A 733 34.61 16.66 1.44
C ASN A 733 35.25 16.06 2.72
N LYS A 734 36.58 16.17 2.86
CA LYS A 734 37.33 15.78 4.08
C LYS A 734 36.78 16.36 5.39
N GLU A 735 35.94 17.38 5.32
CA GLU A 735 35.27 17.99 6.48
C GLU A 735 34.05 17.17 6.99
N ASN A 736 33.56 16.19 6.22
CA ASN A 736 32.34 15.42 6.48
C ASN A 736 32.54 13.89 6.36
N GLU A 737 33.63 13.34 6.92
CA GLU A 737 33.88 11.89 6.96
C GLU A 737 32.70 11.09 7.54
N SER A 738 31.86 11.70 8.40
CA SER A 738 30.66 11.08 8.98
C SER A 738 29.51 10.83 8.00
N THR A 739 29.61 11.26 6.73
CA THR A 739 28.50 11.18 5.76
C THR A 739 28.66 10.14 4.67
N VAL A 740 29.83 9.49 4.55
CA VAL A 740 30.14 8.50 3.51
C VAL A 740 29.13 7.36 3.51
N ASP A 741 28.88 6.78 4.69
CA ASP A 741 27.95 5.66 4.86
C ASP A 741 26.48 6.07 4.66
N THR A 742 26.17 7.36 4.77
CA THR A 742 24.80 7.89 4.66
C THR A 742 24.45 8.41 3.26
N ALA A 743 25.42 8.53 2.35
CA ALA A 743 25.20 9.11 1.02
C ALA A 743 24.10 8.42 0.19
N PRO A 744 23.99 7.07 0.16
CA PRO A 744 22.88 6.40 -0.52
C PRO A 744 21.50 6.73 0.09
N ALA A 745 21.44 6.85 1.42
CA ALA A 745 20.20 7.23 2.11
C ALA A 745 19.78 8.67 1.79
N ILE A 746 20.75 9.58 1.71
CA ILE A 746 20.51 10.98 1.32
C ILE A 746 20.03 11.07 -0.13
N ALA A 747 20.63 10.31 -1.05
CA ALA A 747 20.20 10.26 -2.44
C ALA A 747 18.75 9.74 -2.55
N SER A 748 18.42 8.68 -1.81
CA SER A 748 17.06 8.13 -1.75
C SER A 748 16.05 9.13 -1.18
N ASP A 749 16.38 9.78 -0.07
CA ASP A 749 15.53 10.78 0.57
C ASP A 749 15.32 12.00 -0.35
N PHE A 750 16.35 12.42 -1.08
CA PHE A 750 16.25 13.50 -2.07
C PHE A 750 15.25 13.15 -3.18
N ILE A 751 15.36 11.98 -3.82
CA ILE A 751 14.40 11.55 -4.85
C ILE A 751 12.99 11.50 -4.25
N TYR A 752 12.84 10.86 -3.09
CA TYR A 752 11.55 10.70 -2.43
C TYR A 752 10.90 12.05 -2.14
N ASN A 753 11.65 13.02 -1.64
CA ASN A 753 11.15 14.35 -1.31
C ASN A 753 10.76 15.17 -2.54
N ILE A 754 11.45 15.00 -3.67
CA ILE A 754 11.08 15.60 -4.96
C ILE A 754 9.81 14.97 -5.52
N LEU A 755 9.71 13.63 -5.51
CA LEU A 755 8.54 12.92 -6.04
C LEU A 755 7.30 13.07 -5.14
N SER A 756 7.49 13.26 -3.82
CA SER A 756 6.42 13.40 -2.82
C SER A 756 6.03 14.84 -2.49
N ASP A 757 6.54 15.85 -3.21
CA ASP A 757 6.25 17.28 -2.98
C ASP A 757 6.60 17.82 -1.58
N ARG A 758 7.62 17.23 -0.92
CA ARG A 758 8.09 17.72 0.39
C ARG A 758 9.07 18.88 0.28
N ILE A 759 9.70 19.04 -0.88
CA ILE A 759 10.59 20.16 -1.19
C ILE A 759 9.77 21.25 -1.90
N SER A 760 9.80 22.47 -1.36
CA SER A 760 9.15 23.64 -1.96
C SER A 760 10.18 24.58 -2.58
N GLN A 761 10.19 24.78 -3.91
CA GLN A 761 11.01 25.85 -4.50
C GLN A 761 10.62 27.25 -4.02
N GLU A 762 9.50 27.43 -3.32
CA GLU A 762 9.12 28.70 -2.68
C GLU A 762 9.75 28.86 -1.28
N SER A 763 10.16 27.76 -0.64
CA SER A 763 10.84 27.76 0.64
C SER A 763 12.28 28.27 0.47
N PHE A 764 12.64 29.28 1.27
CA PHE A 764 14.00 29.83 1.28
C PHE A 764 15.05 28.75 1.61
N TYR A 765 14.73 27.85 2.54
CA TYR A 765 15.63 26.77 2.95
C TYR A 765 15.91 25.79 1.81
N ASP A 766 14.87 25.38 1.11
CA ASP A 766 14.95 24.42 0.01
C ASP A 766 15.66 25.03 -1.21
N ARG A 767 15.43 26.31 -1.50
CA ARG A 767 16.20 27.05 -2.52
C ARG A 767 17.69 27.02 -2.22
N VAL A 768 18.09 27.28 -0.99
CA VAL A 768 19.50 27.26 -0.58
C VAL A 768 20.11 25.86 -0.74
N ILE A 769 19.37 24.80 -0.42
CA ILE A 769 19.82 23.42 -0.63
C ILE A 769 20.01 23.14 -2.11
N MET A 770 19.02 23.45 -2.95
CA MET A 770 19.08 23.23 -4.39
C MET A 770 20.23 24.00 -5.04
N THR A 771 20.43 25.27 -4.69
CA THR A 771 21.57 26.05 -5.18
C THR A 771 22.91 25.41 -4.81
N LYS A 772 23.05 24.92 -3.56
CA LYS A 772 24.26 24.21 -3.14
C LYS A 772 24.48 22.90 -3.90
N LEU A 773 23.42 22.13 -4.16
CA LEU A 773 23.50 20.88 -4.93
C LEU A 773 23.94 21.13 -6.37
N VAL A 774 23.34 22.13 -7.02
CA VAL A 774 23.69 22.54 -8.39
C VAL A 774 25.16 22.99 -8.46
N GLN A 775 25.61 23.82 -7.52
CA GLN A 775 27.01 24.25 -7.43
C GLN A 775 27.98 23.09 -7.22
N LYS A 776 27.68 22.17 -6.30
CA LYS A 776 28.51 21.00 -6.04
C LYS A 776 28.58 20.07 -7.25
N THR A 777 27.44 19.84 -7.92
CA THR A 777 27.37 19.01 -9.13
C THR A 777 28.21 19.61 -10.26
N SER A 778 28.09 20.92 -10.49
CA SER A 778 28.91 21.65 -11.46
C SER A 778 30.41 21.54 -11.15
N GLN A 779 30.80 21.75 -9.88
CA GLN A 779 32.19 21.62 -9.43
C GLN A 779 32.74 20.20 -9.61
N MET A 780 31.94 19.17 -9.33
CA MET A 780 32.32 17.78 -9.54
C MET A 780 32.63 17.52 -11.02
N LEU A 781 31.73 17.89 -11.93
CA LEU A 781 31.91 17.69 -13.37
C LEU A 781 33.15 18.42 -13.89
N LEU A 782 33.35 19.69 -13.51
CA LEU A 782 34.53 20.46 -13.91
C LEU A 782 35.84 19.83 -13.43
N LYS A 783 35.91 19.38 -12.17
CA LYS A 783 37.09 18.66 -11.63
C LYS A 783 37.36 17.38 -12.41
N THR A 784 36.32 16.65 -12.78
CA THR A 784 36.43 15.42 -13.58
C THR A 784 37.00 15.72 -14.97
N TYR A 785 36.53 16.78 -15.62
CA TYR A 785 37.07 17.20 -16.92
C TYR A 785 38.52 17.67 -16.83
N ASP A 786 38.87 18.46 -15.83
CA ASP A 786 40.26 18.91 -15.62
C ASP A 786 41.20 17.72 -15.38
N MET A 787 40.75 16.72 -14.62
CA MET A 787 41.45 15.46 -14.41
C MET A 787 41.68 14.74 -15.75
N ILE A 788 40.65 14.59 -16.58
CA ILE A 788 40.75 13.92 -17.89
C ILE A 788 41.70 14.69 -18.83
N SER A 789 41.55 16.01 -18.96
CA SER A 789 42.39 16.85 -19.82
C SER A 789 43.87 16.85 -19.42
N SER A 790 44.16 16.70 -18.12
CA SER A 790 45.54 16.60 -17.63
C SER A 790 46.18 15.23 -17.85
N SER A 791 45.39 14.21 -18.21
CA SER A 791 45.84 12.82 -18.30
C SER A 791 46.41 12.48 -19.69
N LYS A 792 47.39 11.58 -19.72
CA LYS A 792 47.98 11.07 -20.97
C LYS A 792 47.26 9.79 -21.40
N ILE A 793 46.36 9.92 -22.37
CA ILE A 793 45.63 8.79 -22.96
C ILE A 793 46.53 8.10 -23.99
N LYS A 794 46.82 6.82 -23.79
CA LYS A 794 47.52 5.95 -24.74
C LYS A 794 46.52 4.97 -25.35
N SER A 795 46.76 4.50 -26.57
CA SER A 795 45.95 3.44 -27.20
C SER A 795 46.83 2.27 -27.65
N ARG A 796 46.26 1.07 -27.67
CA ARG A 796 46.90 -0.15 -28.20
C ARG A 796 45.85 -1.04 -28.86
N MET A 797 46.25 -1.73 -29.92
CA MET A 797 45.42 -2.71 -30.64
C MET A 797 45.65 -4.12 -30.11
N PHE A 798 44.57 -4.88 -29.95
CA PHE A 798 44.54 -6.30 -29.60
C PHE A 798 43.60 -7.02 -30.58
N GLY A 799 44.15 -7.62 -31.63
CA GLY A 799 43.35 -8.11 -32.74
C GLY A 799 42.56 -6.96 -33.38
N ALA A 800 41.23 -7.13 -33.48
CA ALA A 800 40.32 -6.09 -33.98
C ALA A 800 39.93 -5.05 -32.92
N HIS A 801 40.29 -5.25 -31.65
CA HIS A 801 39.84 -4.38 -30.55
C HIS A 801 40.90 -3.33 -30.18
N LYS A 802 40.50 -2.06 -30.24
CA LYS A 802 41.30 -0.94 -29.72
C LYS A 802 40.97 -0.71 -28.25
N VAL A 803 42.01 -0.57 -27.43
CA VAL A 803 41.88 -0.33 -25.98
C VAL A 803 42.66 0.93 -25.61
N LEU A 804 42.02 1.80 -24.83
CA LEU A 804 42.61 3.03 -24.30
C LEU A 804 43.12 2.80 -22.88
N PHE A 805 44.24 3.43 -22.54
CA PHE A 805 44.88 3.33 -21.23
C PHE A 805 45.19 4.72 -20.73
N THR A 806 44.79 5.02 -19.49
CA THR A 806 45.18 6.26 -18.83
C THR A 806 45.39 6.05 -17.33
N THR A 807 46.22 6.91 -16.75
CA THR A 807 46.42 6.99 -15.30
C THR A 807 45.92 8.34 -14.83
N LEU A 808 44.98 8.31 -13.90
CA LEU A 808 44.29 9.46 -13.35
C LEU A 808 44.79 9.74 -11.92
N HIS A 809 45.02 11.02 -11.64
CA HIS A 809 45.45 11.50 -10.33
C HIS A 809 44.41 12.50 -9.84
N PRO A 810 43.25 12.00 -9.37
CA PRO A 810 42.14 12.87 -9.00
C PRO A 810 42.50 13.72 -7.77
N LYS A 811 41.89 14.90 -7.67
CA LYS A 811 42.03 15.80 -6.50
C LYS A 811 41.09 15.40 -5.35
N HIS A 812 40.13 14.52 -5.62
CA HIS A 812 39.20 13.92 -4.67
C HIS A 812 39.20 12.40 -4.85
N THR A 813 38.63 11.66 -3.89
CA THR A 813 38.58 10.21 -3.97
C THR A 813 37.57 9.77 -5.02
N VAL A 814 38.02 9.06 -6.07
CA VAL A 814 37.20 8.53 -7.16
C VAL A 814 37.11 7.01 -7.00
N VAL A 815 35.97 6.53 -6.51
CA VAL A 815 35.71 5.11 -6.25
C VAL A 815 34.29 4.69 -6.65
N HIS A 816 33.35 5.63 -6.71
CA HIS A 816 31.95 5.32 -7.03
C HIS A 816 31.79 4.87 -8.48
N ILE A 817 31.07 3.77 -8.69
CA ILE A 817 30.97 3.10 -10.00
C ILE A 817 30.40 4.01 -11.10
N ASP A 818 29.42 4.86 -10.78
CA ASP A 818 28.82 5.73 -11.79
C ASP A 818 29.73 6.89 -12.18
N GLU A 819 30.60 7.36 -11.28
CA GLU A 819 31.64 8.33 -11.63
C GLU A 819 32.70 7.69 -12.54
N LEU A 820 33.12 6.46 -12.21
CA LEU A 820 34.05 5.68 -13.02
C LEU A 820 33.50 5.40 -14.43
N ARG A 821 32.22 5.02 -14.52
CA ARG A 821 31.50 4.84 -15.79
C ARG A 821 31.45 6.13 -16.58
N PHE A 822 31.09 7.24 -15.96
CA PHE A 822 31.07 8.56 -16.60
C PHE A 822 32.45 8.95 -17.15
N VAL A 823 33.53 8.77 -16.37
CA VAL A 823 34.90 9.04 -16.81
C VAL A 823 35.30 8.15 -17.99
N GLY A 824 35.00 6.84 -17.93
CA GLY A 824 35.26 5.89 -19.01
C GLY A 824 34.53 6.27 -20.30
N PHE A 825 33.26 6.66 -20.19
CA PHE A 825 32.44 7.14 -21.30
C PHE A 825 33.05 8.40 -21.95
N VAL A 826 33.43 9.40 -21.16
CA VAL A 826 34.02 10.64 -21.68
C VAL A 826 35.33 10.34 -22.38
N ILE A 827 36.22 9.51 -21.82
CA ILE A 827 37.50 9.16 -22.44
C ILE A 827 37.31 8.37 -23.75
N SER A 828 36.41 7.39 -23.75
CA SER A 828 36.07 6.64 -24.97
C SER A 828 35.52 7.57 -26.05
N SER A 829 34.64 8.49 -25.67
CA SER A 829 34.01 9.45 -26.59
C SER A 829 35.02 10.47 -27.13
N LEU A 830 35.93 10.95 -26.27
CA LEU A 830 37.06 11.81 -26.64
C LEU A 830 37.98 11.14 -27.66
N HIS A 831 38.14 9.83 -27.63
CA HIS A 831 38.91 9.14 -28.66
C HIS A 831 38.12 9.03 -29.97
N SER A 832 36.83 8.72 -29.90
CA SER A 832 35.98 8.57 -31.09
C SER A 832 35.73 9.87 -31.86
N HIS A 833 35.82 11.03 -31.19
CA HIS A 833 35.73 12.43 -31.67
C HIS A 833 35.09 12.64 -33.06
N GLY A 834 33.91 12.06 -33.27
CA GLY A 834 33.07 12.28 -34.44
C GLY A 834 33.46 11.54 -35.73
N VAL A 835 34.56 10.77 -35.77
CA VAL A 835 34.89 9.92 -36.92
C VAL A 835 34.08 8.64 -36.82
N ALA A 836 33.00 8.54 -37.62
CA ALA A 836 32.07 7.40 -37.61
C ALA A 836 32.77 6.04 -37.85
N ALA A 837 33.98 6.04 -38.40
CA ALA A 837 34.75 4.84 -38.69
C ALA A 837 35.48 4.23 -37.47
N GLU A 838 35.75 4.98 -36.38
CA GLU A 838 36.57 4.46 -35.26
C GLU A 838 35.77 3.85 -34.08
N GLY A 839 34.46 4.12 -33.98
CA GLY A 839 33.59 3.56 -32.94
C GLY A 839 33.99 3.92 -31.49
N LEU A 840 33.18 3.52 -30.51
CA LEU A 840 33.54 3.60 -29.09
C LEU A 840 34.49 2.45 -28.72
N CYS A 841 35.46 2.70 -27.84
CA CYS A 841 36.52 1.75 -27.50
C CYS A 841 36.49 1.37 -26.00
N ARG A 842 37.05 0.21 -25.66
CA ARG A 842 37.27 -0.17 -24.25
C ARG A 842 38.32 0.74 -23.61
N VAL A 843 38.16 1.06 -22.34
CA VAL A 843 39.09 1.92 -21.59
C VAL A 843 39.51 1.23 -20.30
N LEU A 844 40.82 1.23 -20.03
CA LEU A 844 41.39 0.82 -18.76
C LEU A 844 41.93 2.05 -18.02
N LEU A 845 41.35 2.34 -16.87
CA LEU A 845 41.73 3.43 -15.98
C LEU A 845 42.56 2.90 -14.82
N PHE A 846 43.65 3.59 -14.50
CA PHE A 846 44.39 3.43 -13.26
C PHE A 846 44.21 4.69 -12.42
N ILE A 847 43.70 4.57 -11.21
CA ILE A 847 43.33 5.70 -10.37
C ILE A 847 44.18 5.67 -9.11
N GLN A 848 44.95 6.74 -8.92
CA GLN A 848 45.76 6.95 -7.72
C GLN A 848 45.07 7.98 -6.83
N ASN A 849 44.23 7.50 -5.92
CA ASN A 849 43.50 8.35 -4.99
C ASN A 849 44.44 8.98 -3.96
N VAL A 850 44.17 10.23 -3.56
CA VAL A 850 45.04 11.06 -2.72
C VAL A 850 45.36 10.42 -1.36
N ASP A 851 44.40 9.67 -0.80
CA ASP A 851 44.48 9.08 0.56
C ASP A 851 44.61 7.54 0.55
N SER A 852 44.89 6.93 -0.61
CA SER A 852 45.03 5.47 -0.77
C SER A 852 46.49 5.07 -0.98
N GLU A 853 46.97 4.07 -0.25
CA GLU A 853 48.30 3.47 -0.49
C GLU A 853 48.35 2.56 -1.73
N GLY A 854 47.20 2.23 -2.32
CA GLY A 854 47.07 1.37 -3.51
C GLY A 854 46.48 2.09 -4.74
N ILE A 855 46.46 1.36 -5.86
CA ILE A 855 45.92 1.81 -7.15
C ILE A 855 44.59 1.11 -7.41
N LEU A 856 43.55 1.86 -7.77
CA LEU A 856 42.30 1.29 -8.27
C LEU A 856 42.37 1.15 -9.79
N ALA A 857 42.25 -0.07 -10.31
CA ALA A 857 42.05 -0.32 -11.73
C ALA A 857 40.55 -0.43 -12.05
N TYR A 858 40.10 0.26 -13.08
CA TYR A 858 38.72 0.20 -13.56
C TYR A 858 38.66 -0.04 -15.07
N GLY A 859 37.85 -1.02 -15.46
CA GLY A 859 37.60 -1.38 -16.84
C GLY A 859 36.24 -0.84 -17.33
N TYR A 860 36.26 -0.07 -18.42
CA TYR A 860 35.07 0.40 -19.12
C TYR A 860 34.92 -0.32 -20.46
N SER A 861 33.71 -0.80 -20.75
CA SER A 861 33.33 -1.35 -22.04
C SER A 861 32.12 -0.58 -22.58
N PRO A 862 32.16 -0.04 -23.81
CA PRO A 862 30.98 0.56 -24.44
C PRO A 862 30.02 -0.52 -24.92
N GLU A 863 28.73 -0.19 -25.04
CA GLU A 863 27.71 -1.04 -25.69
C GLU A 863 27.66 -2.49 -25.18
N VAL A 864 27.73 -2.67 -23.86
CA VAL A 864 27.75 -4.01 -23.26
C VAL A 864 26.43 -4.75 -23.52
N THR A 865 26.49 -5.76 -24.38
CA THR A 865 25.38 -6.61 -24.83
C THR A 865 25.77 -8.08 -24.76
N GLY A 866 24.82 -9.01 -24.94
CA GLY A 866 25.13 -10.44 -24.98
C GLY A 866 26.18 -10.81 -26.06
N ASN A 867 26.20 -10.08 -27.19
CA ASN A 867 27.16 -10.30 -28.28
C ASN A 867 28.50 -9.57 -28.04
N PHE A 868 28.46 -8.47 -27.27
CA PHE A 868 29.64 -7.71 -26.87
C PHE A 868 29.73 -7.62 -25.33
N PRO A 869 29.96 -8.74 -24.62
CA PRO A 869 30.04 -8.75 -23.17
C PRO A 869 31.28 -8.02 -22.67
N ASP A 870 31.18 -7.60 -21.42
CA ASP A 870 32.25 -7.00 -20.65
C ASP A 870 33.18 -8.08 -20.10
N ILE A 871 34.42 -8.04 -20.56
CA ILE A 871 35.45 -9.05 -20.28
C ILE A 871 36.33 -8.68 -19.08
N TRP A 872 36.18 -7.47 -18.52
CA TRP A 872 37.03 -7.00 -17.43
C TRP A 872 36.94 -7.90 -16.19
N ALA A 873 35.76 -8.44 -15.91
CA ALA A 873 35.52 -9.39 -14.83
C ALA A 873 36.43 -10.63 -14.93
N LEU A 874 36.53 -11.20 -16.14
CA LEU A 874 37.37 -12.37 -16.41
C LEU A 874 38.86 -12.03 -16.25
N VAL A 875 39.28 -10.89 -16.79
CA VAL A 875 40.67 -10.44 -16.74
C VAL A 875 41.13 -10.19 -15.30
N PHE A 876 40.35 -9.45 -14.52
CA PHE A 876 40.69 -9.11 -13.14
C PHE A 876 40.62 -10.31 -12.22
N ARG A 877 39.60 -11.18 -12.36
CA ARG A 877 39.50 -12.42 -11.59
C ARG A 877 40.70 -13.34 -11.84
N SER A 878 41.13 -13.50 -13.09
CA SER A 878 42.29 -14.34 -13.41
C SER A 878 43.57 -13.80 -12.77
N LEU A 879 43.76 -12.49 -12.71
CA LEU A 879 44.97 -11.89 -12.13
C LEU A 879 44.99 -12.02 -10.61
N ALA A 880 43.86 -11.76 -9.94
CA ALA A 880 43.72 -11.91 -8.49
C ALA A 880 43.90 -13.36 -8.02
N HIS A 881 43.55 -14.33 -8.87
CA HIS A 881 43.83 -15.74 -8.60
C HIS A 881 45.33 -16.06 -8.61
N ASP A 882 46.08 -15.47 -9.55
CA ASP A 882 47.49 -15.78 -9.76
C ASP A 882 48.43 -14.97 -8.83
N ASP A 883 47.99 -13.78 -8.38
CA ASP A 883 48.81 -12.84 -7.62
C ASP A 883 47.97 -12.11 -6.56
N THR A 884 48.28 -12.36 -5.29
CA THR A 884 47.56 -11.82 -4.12
C THR A 884 47.68 -10.30 -3.95
N THR A 885 48.58 -9.64 -4.70
CA THR A 885 48.67 -8.18 -4.70
C THR A 885 47.50 -7.52 -5.44
N TYR A 886 46.72 -8.30 -6.19
CA TYR A 886 45.50 -7.88 -6.88
C TYR A 886 44.28 -8.39 -6.11
N ILE A 887 43.47 -7.46 -5.59
CA ILE A 887 42.23 -7.76 -4.89
C ILE A 887 41.07 -7.57 -5.86
N PHE A 888 40.34 -8.64 -6.11
CA PHE A 888 39.14 -8.64 -6.93
C PHE A 888 37.89 -8.76 -6.05
N ASP A 889 36.99 -7.79 -6.17
CA ASP A 889 35.67 -7.81 -5.52
C ASP A 889 34.63 -8.33 -6.51
N ALA A 890 34.07 -9.51 -6.23
CA ALA A 890 33.09 -10.15 -7.11
C ALA A 890 31.81 -9.32 -7.28
N LEU A 891 31.45 -8.45 -6.32
CA LEU A 891 30.29 -7.55 -6.43
C LEU A 891 30.58 -6.31 -7.28
N ARG A 892 31.86 -5.99 -7.50
CA ARG A 892 32.34 -4.89 -8.37
C ARG A 892 33.25 -5.46 -9.47
N PRO A 893 32.70 -6.24 -10.42
CA PRO A 893 33.50 -7.04 -11.34
C PRO A 893 34.32 -6.23 -12.36
N THR A 894 34.06 -4.93 -12.50
CA THR A 894 34.81 -4.01 -13.36
C THR A 894 35.86 -3.21 -12.61
N CYS A 895 36.08 -3.49 -11.32
CA CYS A 895 37.07 -2.86 -10.47
C CYS A 895 38.08 -3.89 -9.94
N MET A 896 39.31 -3.45 -9.70
CA MET A 896 40.34 -4.26 -9.05
C MET A 896 41.25 -3.35 -8.22
N ASP A 897 41.42 -3.65 -6.95
CA ASP A 897 42.30 -2.92 -6.05
C ASP A 897 43.71 -3.54 -6.11
N ILE A 898 44.73 -2.70 -6.27
CA ILE A 898 46.12 -3.14 -6.49
C ILE A 898 46.97 -2.62 -5.34
N GLN A 899 47.53 -3.53 -4.54
CA GLN A 899 48.37 -3.21 -3.39
C GLN A 899 49.82 -2.86 -3.78
N SER A 900 50.21 -3.10 -5.03
CA SER A 900 51.51 -2.69 -5.56
C SER A 900 51.52 -1.19 -5.89
N LEU A 901 52.64 -0.51 -5.61
CA LEU A 901 52.85 0.90 -5.94
C LEU A 901 53.26 1.15 -7.40
N ASP A 902 53.64 0.09 -8.15
CA ASP A 902 54.12 0.23 -9.53
C ASP A 902 52.99 0.05 -10.55
N VAL A 903 52.45 1.18 -11.02
CA VAL A 903 51.42 1.27 -12.07
C VAL A 903 51.86 0.60 -13.37
N ASP A 904 53.12 0.74 -13.76
CA ASP A 904 53.59 0.26 -15.06
C ASP A 904 53.69 -1.27 -15.09
N THR A 905 54.17 -1.87 -13.99
CA THR A 905 54.15 -3.34 -13.83
C THR A 905 52.73 -3.88 -13.82
N ALA A 906 51.82 -3.24 -13.06
CA ALA A 906 50.42 -3.64 -13.02
C ALA A 906 49.74 -3.53 -14.39
N LYS A 907 50.00 -2.43 -15.10
CA LYS A 907 49.51 -2.19 -16.44
C LYS A 907 49.96 -3.28 -17.42
N ASN A 908 51.24 -3.67 -17.39
CA ASN A 908 51.76 -4.71 -18.28
C ASN A 908 51.08 -6.06 -18.01
N LYS A 909 50.94 -6.47 -16.75
CA LYS A 909 50.26 -7.72 -16.36
C LYS A 909 48.79 -7.75 -16.81
N ILE A 910 48.04 -6.68 -16.54
CA ILE A 910 46.62 -6.58 -16.93
C ILE A 910 46.48 -6.60 -18.46
N THR A 911 47.36 -5.87 -19.15
CA THR A 911 47.33 -5.78 -20.61
C THR A 911 47.59 -7.13 -21.26
N GLU A 912 48.55 -7.90 -20.74
CA GLU A 912 48.84 -9.23 -21.24
C GLU A 912 47.67 -10.18 -21.01
N ARG A 913 47.02 -10.09 -19.84
CA ARG A 913 45.88 -10.96 -19.55
C ARG A 913 44.63 -10.61 -20.36
N LEU A 914 44.43 -9.33 -20.64
CA LEU A 914 43.42 -8.83 -21.57
C LEU A 914 43.66 -9.35 -23.00
N ARG A 915 44.91 -9.34 -23.48
CA ARG A 915 45.27 -9.88 -24.80
C ARG A 915 44.82 -11.34 -24.93
N ILE A 916 45.16 -12.16 -23.93
CA ILE A 916 44.80 -13.59 -23.92
C ILE A 916 43.28 -13.77 -23.92
N ALA A 917 42.54 -13.00 -23.12
CA ALA A 917 41.08 -13.08 -23.06
C ALA A 917 40.42 -12.71 -24.41
N LEU A 918 40.93 -11.68 -25.09
CA LEU A 918 40.42 -11.25 -26.39
C LEU A 918 40.75 -12.25 -27.51
N GLU A 919 41.95 -12.84 -27.51
CA GLU A 919 42.35 -13.87 -28.48
C GLU A 919 41.54 -15.16 -28.30
N ALA A 920 41.31 -15.60 -27.06
CA ALA A 920 40.50 -16.77 -26.76
C ALA A 920 39.05 -16.62 -27.25
N LYS A 921 38.48 -15.41 -27.12
CA LYS A 921 37.15 -15.11 -27.65
C LYS A 921 37.11 -15.12 -29.18
N GLN A 922 38.17 -14.67 -29.86
CA GLN A 922 38.21 -14.76 -31.32
C GLN A 922 38.24 -16.21 -31.79
N ALA A 923 39.03 -17.07 -31.15
CA ALA A 923 39.10 -18.50 -31.49
C ALA A 923 37.74 -19.21 -31.36
N SER A 924 36.98 -18.94 -30.28
CA SER A 924 35.65 -19.55 -30.08
C SER A 924 34.61 -19.15 -31.13
N TYR A 925 34.77 -18.00 -31.80
CA TYR A 925 33.86 -17.57 -32.87
C TYR A 925 34.20 -18.17 -34.23
N PHE A 926 35.44 -18.63 -34.45
CA PHE A 926 35.87 -19.20 -35.74
C PHE A 926 35.59 -20.70 -35.84
N ASP A 927 35.65 -21.46 -34.73
CA ASP A 927 35.26 -22.88 -34.71
C ASP A 927 33.78 -23.08 -35.15
N ASP A 928 32.88 -22.17 -34.79
CA ASP A 928 31.45 -22.26 -35.14
C ASP A 928 31.15 -21.92 -36.62
N SER A 929 32.05 -21.23 -37.33
CA SER A 929 31.83 -20.85 -38.72
C SER A 929 32.08 -22.00 -39.72
N GLU A 930 32.77 -23.06 -39.30
CA GLU A 930 32.93 -24.26 -40.11
C GLU A 930 31.68 -25.17 -40.03
N ASP A 931 30.98 -25.21 -38.88
CA ASP A 931 29.79 -26.05 -38.67
C ASP A 931 28.49 -25.45 -39.27
N GLN A 932 28.42 -24.15 -39.52
CA GLN A 932 27.23 -23.52 -40.13
C GLN A 932 27.13 -23.65 -41.66
N THR A 933 28.15 -24.20 -42.33
CA THR A 933 28.13 -24.35 -43.79
C THR A 933 27.39 -25.60 -44.29
N GLU A 934 27.00 -26.53 -43.40
CA GLU A 934 26.29 -27.76 -43.80
C GLU A 934 24.76 -27.73 -43.59
N GLU A 935 24.19 -26.79 -42.81
CA GLU A 935 22.73 -26.78 -42.52
C GLU A 935 21.89 -25.71 -43.26
N GLU A 936 22.47 -24.77 -44.01
CA GLU A 936 21.70 -23.73 -44.73
C GLU A 936 21.28 -24.09 -46.19
N VAL A 937 21.36 -25.36 -46.62
CA VAL A 937 21.02 -25.75 -48.02
C VAL A 937 19.61 -26.35 -48.19
N SER A 938 18.77 -26.46 -47.14
CA SER A 938 17.46 -27.16 -47.28
C SER A 938 16.19 -26.33 -47.13
N PHE A 939 16.22 -24.99 -47.13
CA PHE A 939 14.98 -24.20 -47.02
C PHE A 939 14.91 -22.99 -47.96
N ALA A 940 15.01 -23.24 -49.26
CA ALA A 940 14.59 -22.30 -50.30
C ALA A 940 13.81 -23.06 -51.39
N GLY A 941 12.49 -23.17 -51.19
CA GLY A 941 11.56 -23.75 -52.15
C GLY A 941 10.32 -22.87 -52.29
N SER A 942 10.23 -22.20 -53.44
CA SER A 942 9.04 -21.70 -54.13
C SER A 942 8.06 -20.80 -53.37
N ASP A 943 8.05 -19.50 -53.71
CA ASP A 943 6.89 -18.89 -54.39
C ASP A 943 7.25 -17.48 -54.88
N ALA A 944 7.45 -17.36 -56.19
CA ALA A 944 7.49 -16.08 -56.90
C ALA A 944 6.87 -16.29 -58.30
N GLU A 945 5.57 -16.02 -58.40
CA GLU A 945 4.94 -15.71 -59.68
C GLU A 945 4.91 -14.19 -59.87
N SER A 946 5.52 -13.80 -60.98
CA SER A 946 5.59 -12.50 -61.62
C SER A 946 4.24 -11.91 -62.01
N VAL A 947 4.06 -10.60 -61.83
CA VAL A 947 3.32 -9.77 -62.80
C VAL A 947 4.00 -8.39 -62.92
N GLU A 948 4.37 -8.05 -64.15
CA GLU A 948 5.00 -6.81 -64.63
C GLU A 948 4.01 -5.62 -64.74
N SER A 949 4.60 -4.42 -64.89
CA SER A 949 4.05 -3.14 -65.41
C SER A 949 3.01 -2.42 -64.53
N GLU A 950 3.13 -1.14 -64.16
CA GLU A 950 3.80 0.06 -64.73
C GLU A 950 4.53 0.90 -63.66
#